data_AF-A0A8T0E2Z8-F1
#
_entry.id   AF-A0A8T0E2Z8-F1
#
_cell.length_a   1.000
_cell.length_b   1.000
_cell.length_c   1.000
_cell.angle_alpha   90.00
_cell.angle_beta   90.00
_cell.angle_gamma   90.00
#
_symmetry.space_group_name_H-M   'P 1'
#
loop_
_entity.id
_entity.type
_entity.pdbx_description
1 polymer ?
#
loop_
_entity_poly.entity_id
_entity_poly.type
_entity_poly.pdbx_seq_one_letter_code
_entity_poly.pdbx_strand_id
1 'polypeptide(L)'
;MKLNPQRLGLNAWDFSKARAIRMTESDEDEDYSLLPAQTDKNELQGVLKTLNAKLEDLSTCNDLILKHGFALQRSLSEIENLETVPDAVNKIRSVNERATLFRITSNAMINACQDYLQLAQTQGRKWMKMVQHEHEQRLRLEEMVEQLAKQHSHLERAAKEASANSPGMHSDDDEFYDAEEETGSDFVITIPGKVHRRTPSGFSLQSEGQDLDGGASSDTDAESSNINKGEDMIARRKKRNRGQVHSVCVTNHCEDNESDSERKASSASESPTHSTNIEKDNKSLVPVKKRRLTVPEKPNYSLNLWSIMKNCIGKELTKIPMPVNFNEPLSTLQRLTEEYEYSDLLDKAAQCSDSCEQMTYVAAYTVSAYATTSNRTGKPFNPLLGETYECDRTDDYGWRCLSEQVSHHPPMLAQHCEGRGWICWQEFTMSSKFRGKYLQIIPLGIAHLLFPASGNHYTWLFSREVPRKVTGVVTDHEGNAKFVLQGTWDNKMESARVLNSHGSVKGKPLLETSSPKTIWRRQFPGPEYEKMYNFTVLACQLNEPEEGVAPTDSRLRPDQRLMEDGAWDEANRIKVQLEEKQRQVRRKREEEAEQAASEGRPYQGYEPIWFTKETDEITGNPVHKFKGEYWKCKEDQDWSRCPDIYL
;
A
#
# COMPACT_ATOMS: atom_id res chain seq x y z
N MET A 1 29.61 -19.07 -51.07
CA MET A 1 28.69 -19.45 -49.96
C MET A 1 28.86 -18.39 -48.89
N LYS A 2 27.88 -17.55 -48.50
CA LYS A 2 26.43 -17.75 -48.24
C LYS A 2 26.13 -18.79 -47.16
N LEU A 3 25.70 -18.31 -45.98
CA LEU A 3 24.42 -18.66 -45.36
C LEU A 3 24.02 -17.57 -44.33
N ASN A 4 22.72 -17.47 -44.02
CA ASN A 4 22.11 -16.34 -43.28
C ASN A 4 22.13 -16.49 -41.75
N PRO A 5 22.08 -15.36 -41.03
CA PRO A 5 21.33 -15.22 -39.79
C PRO A 5 20.14 -14.25 -39.98
N GLN A 6 18.93 -14.80 -40.13
CA GLN A 6 17.67 -14.04 -40.02
C GLN A 6 16.72 -14.78 -39.08
N ARG A 7 16.44 -14.17 -37.91
CA ARG A 7 15.25 -14.28 -37.04
C ARG A 7 15.65 -14.06 -35.57
N LEU A 8 15.66 -12.79 -35.17
CA LEU A 8 15.40 -12.35 -33.80
C LEU A 8 14.91 -10.91 -33.90
N GLY A 9 13.60 -10.72 -33.71
CA GLY A 9 12.93 -9.42 -33.82
C GLY A 9 13.17 -8.57 -32.58
N LEU A 10 14.39 -8.04 -32.44
CA LEU A 10 14.63 -6.83 -31.65
C LEU A 10 14.35 -5.65 -32.56
N ASN A 11 13.45 -4.76 -32.15
CA ASN A 11 13.08 -3.62 -32.98
C ASN A 11 14.29 -2.67 -33.10
N ALA A 12 14.41 -1.95 -34.22
CA ALA A 12 15.50 -0.99 -34.42
C ALA A 12 15.55 0.07 -33.29
N TRP A 13 14.39 0.36 -32.69
CA TRP A 13 14.25 1.15 -31.46
C TRP A 13 15.03 0.59 -30.26
N ASP A 14 14.94 -0.72 -29.97
CA ASP A 14 15.62 -1.33 -28.82
C ASP A 14 17.14 -1.33 -29.00
N PHE A 15 17.61 -1.59 -30.23
CA PHE A 15 19.04 -1.51 -30.55
C PHE A 15 19.56 -0.07 -30.47
N SER A 16 18.76 0.90 -30.91
CA SER A 16 19.11 2.33 -30.83
C SER A 16 19.11 2.83 -29.39
N LYS A 17 18.13 2.39 -28.57
CA LYS A 17 18.02 2.72 -27.16
C LYS A 17 19.12 2.06 -26.32
N ALA A 18 19.45 0.80 -26.57
CA ALA A 18 20.58 0.13 -25.93
C ALA A 18 21.94 0.74 -26.36
N ARG A 19 22.04 1.26 -27.59
CA ARG A 19 23.22 2.01 -28.03
C ARG A 19 23.30 3.40 -27.39
N ALA A 20 22.19 4.12 -27.27
CA ALA A 20 22.13 5.40 -26.57
C ALA A 20 22.50 5.24 -25.09
N ILE A 21 21.95 4.23 -24.42
CA ILE A 21 22.30 3.87 -23.04
C ILE A 21 23.80 3.56 -22.93
N ARG A 22 24.38 2.77 -23.83
CA ARG A 22 25.83 2.51 -23.82
C ARG A 22 26.71 3.72 -24.16
N MET A 23 26.20 4.71 -24.87
CA MET A 23 26.92 5.97 -25.17
C MET A 23 26.73 7.02 -24.06
N THR A 24 25.81 6.81 -23.12
CA THR A 24 25.82 7.49 -21.81
C THR A 24 26.68 6.72 -20.80
N GLU A 25 26.60 5.39 -20.75
CA GLU A 25 27.43 4.52 -19.87
C GLU A 25 28.92 4.47 -20.28
N SER A 26 29.33 5.04 -21.42
CA SER A 26 30.75 5.11 -21.86
C SER A 26 31.42 6.46 -21.65
N ASP A 27 30.64 7.52 -21.48
CA ASP A 27 31.13 8.91 -21.49
C ASP A 27 31.09 9.53 -20.08
N GLU A 28 30.72 8.75 -19.05
CA GLU A 28 30.67 9.15 -17.63
C GLU A 28 32.02 9.05 -16.88
N ASP A 29 33.08 8.52 -17.51
CA ASP A 29 34.40 8.29 -16.86
C ASP A 29 35.44 9.43 -17.04
N GLU A 30 35.19 10.46 -17.87
CA GLU A 30 36.11 11.62 -18.02
C GLU A 30 35.48 12.99 -17.71
N ASP A 31 35.92 13.54 -16.57
CA ASP A 31 35.79 14.92 -16.06
C ASP A 31 34.38 15.55 -15.87
N TYR A 32 33.76 15.24 -14.72
CA TYR A 32 32.79 16.15 -14.10
C TYR A 32 33.01 16.34 -12.59
N SER A 33 34.20 16.85 -12.22
CA SER A 33 34.62 17.06 -10.83
C SER A 33 33.94 18.27 -10.12
N LEU A 34 32.61 18.41 -10.22
CA LEU A 34 31.83 19.53 -9.64
C LEU A 34 30.50 19.09 -9.00
N LEU A 35 30.56 18.46 -7.82
CA LEU A 35 29.38 18.22 -6.96
C LEU A 35 29.63 18.59 -5.48
N PRO A 36 29.28 19.81 -5.03
CA PRO A 36 29.30 20.21 -3.63
C PRO A 36 27.99 19.87 -2.88
N ALA A 37 27.39 18.71 -3.14
CA ALA A 37 26.09 18.31 -2.56
C ALA A 37 26.20 17.50 -1.26
N GLN A 38 27.31 16.80 -1.05
CA GLN A 38 27.50 15.91 0.11
C GLN A 38 27.91 16.67 1.39
N THR A 39 28.57 17.82 1.24
CA THR A 39 29.09 18.67 2.33
C THR A 39 27.98 19.33 3.14
N ASP A 40 27.03 19.98 2.45
CA ASP A 40 26.09 20.93 3.04
C ASP A 40 25.13 20.27 4.05
N LYS A 41 24.81 19.00 3.83
CA LYS A 41 23.95 18.21 4.74
C LYS A 41 24.61 17.98 6.11
N ASN A 42 25.93 17.80 6.14
CA ASN A 42 26.69 17.63 7.38
C ASN A 42 26.88 18.98 8.10
N GLU A 43 27.13 20.07 7.35
CA GLU A 43 27.13 21.43 7.94
C GLU A 43 25.78 21.79 8.56
N LEU A 44 24.67 21.50 7.87
CA LEU A 44 23.32 21.78 8.36
C LEU A 44 23.02 21.05 9.69
N GLN A 45 23.41 19.77 9.79
CA GLN A 45 23.26 19.00 11.03
C GLN A 45 24.17 19.52 12.16
N GLY A 46 25.40 19.91 11.85
CA GLY A 46 26.30 20.55 12.81
C GLY A 46 25.72 21.85 13.38
N VAL A 47 25.22 22.73 12.51
CA VAL A 47 24.58 24.00 12.90
C VAL A 47 23.32 23.78 13.75
N LEU A 48 22.48 22.79 13.40
CA LEU A 48 21.29 22.45 14.18
C LEU A 48 21.67 21.98 15.60
N LYS A 49 22.71 21.15 15.72
CA LYS A 49 23.23 20.69 17.02
C LYS A 49 23.72 21.84 17.90
N THR A 50 24.42 22.83 17.33
CA THR A 50 24.87 24.02 18.07
C THR A 50 23.71 24.91 18.51
N LEU A 51 22.67 25.06 17.68
CA LEU A 51 21.46 25.81 18.04
C LEU A 51 20.67 25.15 19.17
N ASN A 52 20.53 23.81 19.16
CA ASN A 52 19.88 23.08 20.25
C ASN A 52 20.63 23.20 21.58
N ALA A 53 21.96 23.04 21.58
CA ALA A 53 22.76 23.24 22.79
C ALA A 53 22.60 24.66 23.38
N LYS A 54 22.49 25.69 22.52
CA LYS A 54 22.22 27.07 22.96
C LYS A 54 20.77 27.32 23.39
N LEU A 55 19.84 26.43 23.05
CA LEU A 55 18.47 26.42 23.59
C LEU A 55 18.40 25.72 24.96
N GLU A 56 19.22 24.70 25.18
CA GLU A 56 19.42 24.03 26.49
C GLU A 56 20.07 24.97 27.52
N ASP A 57 21.08 25.76 27.11
CA ASP A 57 21.65 26.87 27.89
C ASP A 57 20.55 27.85 28.36
N LEU A 58 19.67 28.24 27.45
CA LEU A 58 18.56 29.17 27.70
C LEU A 58 17.52 28.59 28.67
N SER A 59 17.12 27.33 28.49
CA SER A 59 16.18 26.65 29.39
C SER A 59 16.75 26.57 30.81
N THR A 60 18.04 26.23 30.93
CA THR A 60 18.75 26.17 32.22
C THR A 60 18.78 27.53 32.91
N CYS A 61 19.02 28.61 32.16
CA CYS A 61 19.02 29.97 32.69
C CYS A 61 17.61 30.44 33.10
N ASN A 62 16.56 30.08 32.35
CA ASN A 62 15.16 30.36 32.71
C ASN A 62 14.77 29.69 34.04
N ASP A 63 15.08 28.41 34.20
CA ASP A 63 14.82 27.65 35.42
C ASP A 63 15.50 28.24 36.65
N LEU A 64 16.75 28.69 36.50
CA LEU A 64 17.49 29.36 37.56
C LEU A 64 16.86 30.70 37.94
N ILE A 65 16.40 31.50 36.97
CA ILE A 65 15.66 32.74 37.24
C ILE A 65 14.37 32.47 38.01
N LEU A 66 13.59 31.46 37.63
CA LEU A 66 12.36 31.11 38.35
C LEU A 66 12.67 30.67 39.79
N LYS A 67 13.67 29.80 39.99
CA LYS A 67 14.10 29.32 41.31
C LYS A 67 14.62 30.46 42.21
N HIS A 68 15.47 31.35 41.69
CA HIS A 68 15.99 32.48 42.47
C HIS A 68 14.96 33.59 42.68
N GLY A 69 14.07 33.83 41.71
CA GLY A 69 12.98 34.81 41.82
C GLY A 69 11.99 34.42 42.92
N PHE A 70 11.56 33.16 42.94
CA PHE A 70 10.72 32.63 44.02
C PHE A 70 11.43 32.69 45.40
N ALA A 71 12.71 32.30 45.45
CA ALA A 71 13.50 32.36 46.69
C ALA A 71 13.66 33.80 47.22
N LEU A 72 13.83 34.79 46.34
CA LEU A 72 13.87 36.22 46.66
C LEU A 72 12.50 36.73 47.13
N GLN A 73 11.43 36.44 46.39
CA GLN A 73 10.06 36.85 46.73
C GLN A 73 9.67 36.34 48.12
N ARG A 74 9.92 35.06 48.40
CA ARG A 74 9.74 34.47 49.74
C ARG A 74 10.53 35.23 50.81
N SER A 75 11.77 35.63 50.52
CA SER A 75 12.62 36.37 51.46
C SER A 75 12.13 37.79 51.75
N LEU A 76 11.43 38.41 50.80
CA LEU A 76 10.82 39.72 50.96
C LEU A 76 9.57 39.62 51.86
N SER A 77 8.70 38.63 51.63
CA SER A 77 7.55 38.40 52.52
C SER A 77 7.95 37.86 53.91
N GLU A 78 9.12 37.24 54.04
CA GLU A 78 9.76 36.95 55.33
C GLU A 78 10.17 38.24 56.09
N ILE A 79 10.38 39.38 55.40
CA ILE A 79 10.60 40.71 56.02
C ILE A 79 9.30 41.46 56.32
N GLU A 80 8.28 41.38 55.46
CA GLU A 80 6.98 42.05 55.65
C GLU A 80 6.29 41.65 56.98
N ASN A 81 6.61 40.46 57.49
CA ASN A 81 6.12 39.91 58.76
C ASN A 81 7.21 40.00 59.87
N LEU A 82 7.63 41.20 60.24
CA LEU A 82 8.63 41.45 61.29
C LEU A 82 8.05 42.22 62.49
N GLU A 83 8.08 41.60 63.67
CA GLU A 83 7.62 42.21 64.93
C GLU A 83 8.77 42.77 65.81
N THR A 84 10.03 42.41 65.54
CA THR A 84 11.18 42.88 66.34
C THR A 84 12.35 43.41 65.51
N VAL A 85 13.09 44.36 66.08
CA VAL A 85 14.21 45.06 65.42
C VAL A 85 15.48 44.20 65.25
N PRO A 86 15.91 43.34 66.21
CA PRO A 86 17.14 42.56 66.04
C PRO A 86 17.13 41.58 64.86
N ASP A 87 15.99 40.93 64.60
CA ASP A 87 15.86 39.95 63.52
C ASP A 87 15.92 40.59 62.12
N ALA A 88 15.54 41.87 62.01
CA ALA A 88 15.51 42.60 60.74
C ALA A 88 16.88 42.59 60.05
N VAL A 89 17.98 42.78 60.79
CA VAL A 89 19.34 42.87 60.23
C VAL A 89 19.75 41.56 59.53
N ASN A 90 19.40 40.40 60.11
CA ASN A 90 19.71 39.10 59.53
C ASN A 90 18.81 38.79 58.32
N LYS A 91 17.51 39.12 58.37
CA LYS A 91 16.62 38.94 57.21
C LYS A 91 17.01 39.86 56.04
N ILE A 92 17.38 41.11 56.30
CA ILE A 92 17.90 42.05 55.29
C ILE A 92 19.18 41.51 54.63
N ARG A 93 20.07 40.84 55.37
CA ARG A 93 21.23 40.17 54.77
C ARG A 93 20.80 39.06 53.80
N SER A 94 19.88 38.18 54.20
CA SER A 94 19.39 37.09 53.34
C SER A 94 18.68 37.61 52.09
N VAL A 95 17.92 38.71 52.17
CA VAL A 95 17.35 39.37 50.99
C VAL A 95 18.44 39.87 50.04
N ASN A 96 19.50 40.52 50.54
CA ASN A 96 20.60 40.99 49.70
C ASN A 96 21.38 39.84 49.03
N GLU A 97 21.55 38.71 49.72
CA GLU A 97 22.16 37.48 49.17
C GLU A 97 21.29 36.90 48.04
N ARG A 98 19.99 36.69 48.28
CA ARG A 98 19.05 36.14 47.28
C ARG A 98 18.84 37.10 46.10
N ALA A 99 18.81 38.42 46.34
CA ALA A 99 18.77 39.43 45.29
C ALA A 99 20.04 39.45 44.44
N THR A 100 21.21 39.20 45.03
CA THR A 100 22.47 39.06 44.31
C THR A 100 22.47 37.82 43.41
N LEU A 101 21.98 36.68 43.89
CA LEU A 101 21.83 35.46 43.08
C LEU A 101 20.84 35.64 41.92
N PHE A 102 19.69 36.27 42.18
CA PHE A 102 18.71 36.61 41.15
C PHE A 102 19.30 37.57 40.10
N ARG A 103 20.07 38.58 40.52
CA ARG A 103 20.78 39.50 39.60
C ARG A 103 21.82 38.76 38.76
N ILE A 104 22.60 37.85 39.33
CA ILE A 104 23.62 37.08 38.59
C ILE A 104 22.95 36.22 37.50
N THR A 105 21.90 35.48 37.86
CA THR A 105 21.20 34.58 36.92
C THR A 105 20.35 35.34 35.89
N SER A 106 19.79 36.50 36.25
CA SER A 106 19.20 37.45 35.28
C SER A 106 20.21 37.88 34.21
N ASN A 107 21.45 38.22 34.59
CA ASN A 107 22.50 38.57 33.62
C ASN A 107 22.96 37.36 32.79
N ALA A 108 23.00 36.15 33.37
CA ALA A 108 23.32 34.93 32.62
C ALA A 108 22.29 34.66 31.50
N MET A 109 20.99 34.79 31.79
CA MET A 109 19.93 34.66 30.77
C MET A 109 20.01 35.73 29.69
N ILE A 110 20.29 36.99 30.05
CA ILE A 110 20.47 38.08 29.07
C ILE A 110 21.62 37.75 28.11
N ASN A 111 22.74 37.22 28.61
CA ASN A 111 23.86 36.80 27.78
C ASN A 111 23.51 35.59 26.91
N ALA A 112 22.84 34.56 27.46
CA ALA A 112 22.39 33.40 26.69
C ALA A 112 21.40 33.78 25.57
N CYS A 113 20.52 34.76 25.82
CA CYS A 113 19.63 35.32 24.80
C CYS A 113 20.40 36.03 23.68
N GLN A 114 21.47 36.77 24.02
CA GLN A 114 22.32 37.45 23.05
C GLN A 114 23.11 36.46 22.20
N ASP A 115 23.75 35.46 22.83
CA ASP A 115 24.45 34.35 22.15
C ASP A 115 23.54 33.65 21.13
N TYR A 116 22.36 33.20 21.57
CA TYR A 116 21.41 32.47 20.74
C TYR A 116 20.92 33.35 19.58
N LEU A 117 20.58 34.62 19.84
CA LEU A 117 20.13 35.56 18.82
C LEU A 117 21.23 35.84 17.78
N GLN A 118 22.48 36.04 18.22
CA GLN A 118 23.62 36.26 17.33
C GLN A 118 23.91 35.03 16.46
N LEU A 119 23.84 33.83 17.02
CA LEU A 119 23.98 32.58 16.29
C LEU A 119 22.86 32.42 15.25
N ALA A 120 21.59 32.57 15.66
CA ALA A 120 20.42 32.46 14.79
C ALA A 120 20.45 33.48 13.64
N GLN A 121 20.78 34.75 13.91
CA GLN A 121 20.93 35.78 12.87
C GLN A 121 22.09 35.51 11.90
N THR A 122 23.13 34.81 12.35
CA THR A 122 24.30 34.47 11.50
C THR A 122 23.99 33.28 10.61
N GLN A 123 23.37 32.23 11.16
CA GLN A 123 23.03 31.01 10.40
C GLN A 123 21.83 31.24 9.47
N GLY A 124 20.80 31.98 9.89
CA GLY A 124 19.67 32.32 9.03
C GLY A 124 20.06 33.08 7.76
N ARG A 125 21.11 33.92 7.82
CA ARG A 125 21.68 34.58 6.63
C ARG A 125 22.45 33.63 5.70
N LYS A 126 23.03 32.53 6.21
CA LYS A 126 23.57 31.45 5.37
C LYS A 126 22.45 30.65 4.72
N TRP A 127 21.46 30.19 5.49
CA TRP A 127 20.33 29.42 4.99
C TRP A 127 19.53 30.16 3.90
N MET A 128 19.31 31.47 4.07
CA MET A 128 18.64 32.30 3.05
C MET A 128 19.40 32.29 1.70
N LYS A 129 20.74 32.28 1.71
CA LYS A 129 21.55 32.17 0.48
C LYS A 129 21.53 30.75 -0.10
N MET A 130 21.60 29.73 0.76
CA MET A 130 21.56 28.32 0.36
C MET A 130 20.22 27.95 -0.31
N VAL A 131 19.09 28.36 0.30
CA VAL A 131 17.74 28.17 -0.27
C VAL A 131 17.56 28.95 -1.58
N GLN A 132 18.11 30.16 -1.68
CA GLN A 132 18.11 30.93 -2.93
C GLN A 132 18.92 30.21 -4.03
N HIS A 133 20.07 29.64 -3.69
CA HIS A 133 20.90 28.89 -4.64
C HIS A 133 20.24 27.59 -5.12
N GLU A 134 19.64 26.81 -4.21
CA GLU A 134 18.80 25.64 -4.52
C GLU A 134 17.64 26.02 -5.47
N HIS A 135 16.97 27.14 -5.22
CA HIS A 135 15.90 27.63 -6.09
C HIS A 135 16.40 27.99 -7.50
N GLU A 136 17.55 28.65 -7.60
CA GLU A 136 18.22 29.01 -8.87
C GLU A 136 18.83 27.82 -9.61
N GLN A 137 19.23 26.75 -8.91
CA GLN A 137 19.60 25.47 -9.54
C GLN A 137 18.35 24.77 -10.08
N ARG A 138 17.29 24.69 -9.28
CA ARG A 138 16.03 24.04 -9.67
C ARG A 138 15.40 24.70 -10.90
N LEU A 139 15.34 26.03 -10.97
CA LEU A 139 14.82 26.75 -12.14
C LEU A 139 15.60 26.39 -13.42
N ARG A 140 16.94 26.35 -13.35
CA ARG A 140 17.78 25.94 -14.49
C ARG A 140 17.59 24.48 -14.90
N LEU A 141 17.32 23.58 -13.94
CA LEU A 141 16.98 22.19 -14.25
C LEU A 141 15.60 22.06 -14.90
N GLU A 142 14.62 22.86 -14.47
CA GLU A 142 13.28 22.92 -15.08
C GLU A 142 13.35 23.47 -16.51
N GLU A 143 14.12 24.54 -16.77
CA GLU A 143 14.41 25.07 -18.11
C GLU A 143 15.11 24.02 -19.01
N MET A 144 16.11 23.31 -18.48
CA MET A 144 16.85 22.28 -19.25
C MET A 144 15.97 21.09 -19.61
N VAL A 145 15.07 20.66 -18.72
CA VAL A 145 14.08 19.61 -19.00
C VAL A 145 13.07 20.08 -20.06
N GLU A 146 12.65 21.34 -20.03
CA GLU A 146 11.75 21.89 -21.06
C GLU A 146 12.44 21.95 -22.44
N GLN A 147 13.73 22.29 -22.51
CA GLN A 147 14.52 22.25 -23.74
C GLN A 147 14.66 20.82 -24.28
N LEU A 148 14.96 19.83 -23.42
CA LEU A 148 15.02 18.42 -23.80
C LEU A 148 13.66 17.89 -24.29
N ALA A 149 12.55 18.28 -23.66
CA ALA A 149 11.22 17.91 -24.10
C ALA A 149 10.87 18.49 -25.48
N LYS A 150 11.27 19.74 -25.76
CA LYS A 150 11.13 20.37 -27.08
C LYS A 150 11.99 19.68 -28.14
N GLN A 151 13.23 19.31 -27.81
CA GLN A 151 14.11 18.54 -28.71
C GLN A 151 13.55 17.14 -29.02
N HIS A 152 13.05 16.42 -28.02
CA HIS A 152 12.40 15.12 -28.22
C HIS A 152 11.16 15.25 -29.12
N SER A 153 10.32 16.26 -28.88
CA SER A 153 9.12 16.53 -29.69
C SER A 153 9.44 16.94 -31.14
N HIS A 154 10.61 17.54 -31.38
CA HIS A 154 11.10 17.86 -32.71
C HIS A 154 11.65 16.61 -33.42
N LEU A 155 12.45 15.80 -32.74
CA LEU A 155 12.97 14.52 -33.25
C LEU A 155 11.86 13.52 -33.57
N GLU A 156 10.82 13.44 -32.74
CA GLU A 156 9.66 12.56 -32.98
C GLU A 156 8.89 12.98 -34.24
N ARG A 157 8.71 14.29 -34.46
CA ARG A 157 8.06 14.81 -35.67
C ARG A 157 8.90 14.53 -36.92
N ALA A 158 10.21 14.79 -36.86
CA ALA A 158 11.13 14.45 -37.94
C ALA A 158 11.19 12.94 -38.25
N ALA A 159 11.04 12.08 -37.23
CA ALA A 159 10.94 10.63 -37.41
C ALA A 159 9.62 10.21 -38.07
N LYS A 160 8.50 10.86 -37.74
CA LYS A 160 7.20 10.66 -38.42
C LYS A 160 7.24 11.11 -39.89
N GLU A 161 7.81 12.28 -40.16
CA GLU A 161 8.04 12.80 -41.53
C GLU A 161 8.97 11.88 -42.34
N ALA A 162 10.03 11.33 -41.73
CA ALA A 162 10.89 10.34 -42.38
C ALA A 162 10.17 9.01 -42.66
N SER A 163 9.23 8.60 -41.80
CA SER A 163 8.41 7.41 -42.02
C SER A 163 7.39 7.57 -43.15
N ALA A 164 6.88 8.78 -43.38
CA ALA A 164 5.91 9.07 -44.45
C ALA A 164 6.54 8.98 -45.87
N ASN A 165 7.85 9.12 -46.00
CA ASN A 165 8.56 9.11 -47.29
C ASN A 165 9.04 7.71 -47.76
N SER A 166 8.46 6.62 -47.24
CA SER A 166 8.76 5.24 -47.69
C SER A 166 7.74 4.72 -48.73
N PRO A 167 8.16 4.35 -49.97
CA PRO A 167 7.23 3.97 -51.03
C PRO A 167 6.82 2.48 -51.03
N GLY A 168 5.51 2.21 -50.88
CA GLY A 168 4.87 0.90 -51.08
C GLY A 168 4.78 0.03 -49.80
N MET A 169 3.69 -0.68 -49.54
CA MET A 169 2.66 -1.22 -50.44
C MET A 169 1.27 -1.32 -49.73
N HIS A 170 0.17 -1.23 -50.47
CA HIS A 170 -1.20 -1.06 -49.94
C HIS A 170 -1.82 -2.30 -49.27
N SER A 171 -2.67 -2.03 -48.27
CA SER A 171 -4.03 -2.58 -48.16
C SER A 171 -4.89 -1.52 -47.46
N ASP A 172 -6.15 -1.37 -47.88
CA ASP A 172 -7.03 -0.29 -47.43
C ASP A 172 -7.77 -0.66 -46.13
N ASP A 173 -8.08 0.34 -45.29
CA ASP A 173 -9.46 0.72 -44.90
C ASP A 173 -9.46 1.89 -43.86
N ASP A 174 -10.65 2.48 -43.66
CA ASP A 174 -11.04 3.51 -42.67
C ASP A 174 -10.38 4.91 -42.74
N GLU A 175 -10.92 5.70 -43.66
CA GLU A 175 -10.90 7.17 -43.72
C GLU A 175 -11.54 7.80 -42.46
N PHE A 176 -10.77 8.60 -41.69
CA PHE A 176 -11.30 9.41 -40.59
C PHE A 176 -11.14 10.90 -40.90
N TYR A 177 -12.23 11.66 -40.77
CA TYR A 177 -12.25 13.10 -41.06
C TYR A 177 -11.46 13.90 -40.02
N ASP A 178 -10.56 14.77 -40.48
CA ASP A 178 -10.04 15.88 -39.67
C ASP A 178 -11.19 16.85 -39.31
N ALA A 179 -11.17 17.33 -38.06
CA ALA A 179 -11.98 18.45 -37.59
C ALA A 179 -11.02 19.55 -37.08
N GLU A 180 -11.18 20.76 -37.59
CA GLU A 180 -10.17 21.82 -37.51
C GLU A 180 -10.02 22.42 -36.09
N GLU A 181 -8.78 22.78 -35.70
CA GLU A 181 -8.54 23.61 -34.51
C GLU A 181 -8.99 25.06 -34.75
N GLU A 182 -10.24 25.39 -34.42
CA GLU A 182 -10.66 26.81 -34.41
C GLU A 182 -10.01 27.56 -33.24
N THR A 183 -9.14 28.51 -33.57
CA THR A 183 -8.35 29.25 -32.59
C THR A 183 -9.09 30.42 -31.96
N GLY A 184 -9.19 30.42 -30.63
CA GLY A 184 -9.06 31.65 -29.84
C GLY A 184 -10.26 32.08 -29.00
N SER A 185 -10.07 32.06 -27.68
CA SER A 185 -10.70 33.03 -26.78
C SER A 185 -9.77 33.35 -25.60
N ASP A 186 -9.00 34.43 -25.71
CA ASP A 186 -8.34 35.05 -24.56
C ASP A 186 -9.40 35.50 -23.55
N PHE A 187 -9.18 35.26 -22.25
CA PHE A 187 -9.93 35.93 -21.20
C PHE A 187 -9.00 36.38 -20.07
N VAL A 188 -9.04 37.68 -19.78
CA VAL A 188 -8.10 38.34 -18.87
C VAL A 188 -8.67 38.34 -17.45
N ILE A 189 -7.92 37.77 -16.49
CA ILE A 189 -8.15 38.01 -15.06
C ILE A 189 -7.31 39.21 -14.62
N THR A 190 -7.97 40.33 -14.32
CA THR A 190 -7.33 41.56 -13.86
C THR A 190 -6.76 41.40 -12.43
N ILE A 191 -5.55 41.90 -12.18
CA ILE A 191 -4.92 41.92 -10.85
C ILE A 191 -5.06 43.30 -10.19
N PRO A 192 -5.81 43.45 -9.08
CA PRO A 192 -5.75 44.64 -8.24
C PRO A 192 -4.42 44.71 -7.47
N GLY A 193 -3.67 45.80 -7.65
CA GLY A 193 -2.32 45.94 -7.08
C GLY A 193 -2.26 46.44 -5.64
N LYS A 194 -1.51 45.71 -4.80
CA LYS A 194 -0.72 46.16 -3.63
C LYS A 194 -1.23 47.35 -2.77
N VAL A 195 -1.46 47.07 -1.48
CA VAL A 195 -0.96 47.94 -0.38
C VAL A 195 -0.21 47.08 0.64
N HIS A 196 0.86 47.59 1.24
CA HIS A 196 1.63 46.92 2.29
C HIS A 196 1.19 47.35 3.70
N ARG A 197 1.13 46.41 4.65
CA ARG A 197 2.00 46.49 5.86
C ARG A 197 2.10 45.20 6.67
N ARG A 198 3.25 45.06 7.34
CA ARG A 198 3.53 44.13 8.46
C ARG A 198 2.94 44.73 9.77
N THR A 199 2.89 44.12 10.96
CA THR A 199 3.67 43.02 11.59
C THR A 199 2.78 42.37 12.72
N PRO A 200 3.22 41.58 13.75
CA PRO A 200 2.50 40.34 14.06
C PRO A 200 2.04 40.11 15.53
N SER A 201 1.24 39.06 15.70
CA SER A 201 1.16 38.21 16.91
C SER A 201 0.61 36.84 16.46
N GLY A 202 0.82 35.72 17.14
CA GLY A 202 1.59 35.42 18.36
C GLY A 202 1.43 33.93 18.66
N PHE A 203 2.40 33.29 19.33
CA PHE A 203 2.26 31.87 19.70
C PHE A 203 1.15 31.67 20.73
N SER A 204 0.50 30.51 20.68
CA SER A 204 0.08 29.78 21.89
C SER A 204 0.66 28.37 21.82
N LEU A 205 0.97 27.80 22.98
CA LEU A 205 1.79 26.60 23.14
C LEU A 205 0.98 25.39 23.64
N GLN A 206 1.66 24.26 23.76
CA GLN A 206 1.16 23.02 24.33
C GLN A 206 0.97 23.11 25.85
N SER A 207 0.21 22.16 26.39
CA SER A 207 0.23 21.69 27.78
C SER A 207 -0.50 20.34 27.81
N GLU A 208 -0.25 19.39 28.73
CA GLU A 208 1.00 18.81 29.25
C GLU A 208 0.62 17.56 30.10
N GLY A 209 1.62 16.81 30.61
CA GLY A 209 1.44 15.60 31.45
C GLY A 209 2.25 14.42 30.89
N GLN A 210 3.30 13.86 31.52
CA GLN A 210 3.50 13.39 32.92
C GLN A 210 2.70 12.10 33.21
N ASP A 211 3.26 11.02 33.78
CA ASP A 211 4.48 10.88 34.62
C ASP A 211 5.31 9.57 34.39
N LEU A 212 6.56 9.58 34.90
CA LEU A 212 7.36 8.56 35.65
C LEU A 212 7.09 7.04 35.47
N ASP A 213 8.05 6.09 35.45
CA ASP A 213 9.54 6.05 35.47
C ASP A 213 9.99 4.66 34.86
N GLY A 214 11.15 3.98 35.04
CA GLY A 214 12.39 4.22 35.81
C GLY A 214 13.31 2.97 35.93
N GLY A 215 14.61 3.16 36.25
CA GLY A 215 15.48 2.14 36.90
C GLY A 215 16.51 1.31 36.07
N ALA A 216 17.80 1.43 36.45
CA ALA A 216 18.96 0.49 36.31
C ALA A 216 19.39 -0.03 34.89
N SER A 217 20.66 0.08 34.43
CA SER A 217 21.97 -0.45 34.90
C SER A 217 22.20 -1.94 34.57
N SER A 218 23.37 -2.41 34.08
CA SER A 218 24.54 -1.82 33.40
C SER A 218 25.42 -2.95 32.82
N ASP A 219 26.47 -2.61 32.02
CA ASP A 219 27.70 -3.41 31.79
C ASP A 219 27.59 -4.78 31.07
N THR A 220 28.59 -5.35 30.38
CA THR A 220 29.83 -4.84 29.74
C THR A 220 30.26 -5.76 28.58
N ASP A 221 31.14 -5.24 27.71
CA ASP A 221 32.22 -5.87 26.94
C ASP A 221 32.35 -7.41 26.86
N ALA A 222 32.61 -7.94 25.65
CA ALA A 222 33.92 -8.54 25.34
C ALA A 222 34.15 -8.86 23.83
N GLU A 223 35.24 -8.30 23.32
CA GLU A 223 36.07 -8.80 22.20
C GLU A 223 36.73 -10.18 22.52
N SER A 224 37.33 -10.99 21.63
CA SER A 224 37.71 -10.85 20.21
C SER A 224 38.17 -12.18 19.56
N SER A 225 38.01 -12.29 18.23
CA SER A 225 39.00 -12.78 17.23
C SER A 225 39.52 -14.25 17.13
N ASN A 226 40.07 -14.54 15.92
CA ASN A 226 41.32 -15.28 15.64
C ASN A 226 41.33 -16.84 15.57
N ILE A 227 42.09 -17.52 14.68
CA ILE A 227 42.93 -17.11 13.52
C ILE A 227 43.33 -18.31 12.58
N ASN A 228 43.61 -18.06 11.28
CA ASN A 228 44.45 -18.89 10.34
C ASN A 228 44.03 -20.35 10.00
N LYS A 229 44.59 -21.11 9.02
CA LYS A 229 45.24 -20.89 7.68
C LYS A 229 45.33 -22.26 6.94
N GLY A 230 45.69 -22.25 5.64
CA GLY A 230 46.11 -23.45 4.86
C GLY A 230 45.28 -23.62 3.59
N GLU A 231 45.67 -23.11 2.41
CA GLU A 231 46.79 -23.52 1.51
C GLU A 231 46.43 -24.67 0.53
N ASP A 232 45.79 -24.26 -0.58
CA ASP A 232 46.33 -24.35 -1.95
C ASP A 232 47.08 -25.64 -2.41
N MET A 233 46.59 -26.30 -3.49
CA MET A 233 47.28 -26.27 -4.81
C MET A 233 46.80 -27.32 -5.87
N ILE A 234 46.50 -26.80 -7.07
CA ILE A 234 46.95 -27.28 -8.40
C ILE A 234 46.36 -28.55 -9.10
N ALA A 235 46.13 -28.36 -10.42
CA ALA A 235 46.16 -29.31 -11.56
C ALA A 235 44.94 -30.21 -11.91
N ARG A 236 44.74 -30.63 -13.18
CA ARG A 236 44.84 -29.93 -14.51
C ARG A 236 44.44 -30.90 -15.65
N ARG A 237 43.42 -30.54 -16.45
CA ARG A 237 43.17 -31.06 -17.84
C ARG A 237 42.86 -32.60 -17.90
N LYS A 238 42.43 -33.23 -19.01
CA LYS A 238 42.37 -32.84 -20.44
C LYS A 238 41.30 -33.64 -21.25
N LYS A 239 40.46 -32.92 -22.01
CA LYS A 239 39.80 -33.22 -23.32
C LYS A 239 39.57 -34.67 -23.84
N ARG A 240 38.46 -34.78 -24.61
CA ARG A 240 38.05 -35.75 -25.69
C ARG A 240 36.97 -36.75 -25.23
N ASN A 241 36.00 -37.16 -26.07
CA ASN A 241 35.77 -36.84 -27.50
C ASN A 241 34.26 -36.76 -27.86
N ARG A 242 33.94 -36.17 -29.02
CA ARG A 242 32.60 -36.19 -29.63
C ARG A 242 32.23 -37.57 -30.19
N GLY A 243 30.94 -37.90 -30.16
CA GLY A 243 30.28 -38.97 -30.94
C GLY A 243 28.93 -38.45 -31.48
N GLN A 244 28.51 -38.91 -32.66
CA GLN A 244 27.46 -38.32 -33.50
C GLN A 244 27.07 -39.33 -34.60
N VAL A 245 25.85 -39.41 -35.16
CA VAL A 245 24.59 -38.64 -35.02
C VAL A 245 23.41 -39.63 -35.17
N HIS A 246 22.15 -39.25 -34.86
CA HIS A 246 21.06 -39.33 -35.84
C HIS A 246 19.84 -38.46 -35.48
N SER A 247 18.94 -38.25 -36.45
CA SER A 247 17.78 -37.34 -36.40
C SER A 247 16.56 -37.94 -37.11
N VAL A 248 15.36 -37.60 -36.64
CA VAL A 248 14.11 -37.53 -37.42
C VAL A 248 13.30 -36.34 -36.88
N CYS A 249 12.64 -35.58 -37.76
CA CYS A 249 11.66 -34.55 -37.42
C CYS A 249 10.32 -34.87 -38.10
N VAL A 250 9.19 -34.58 -37.44
CA VAL A 250 7.88 -34.43 -38.08
C VAL A 250 7.15 -33.26 -37.42
N THR A 251 6.52 -32.42 -38.24
CA THR A 251 5.60 -31.33 -37.88
C THR A 251 4.23 -31.65 -38.47
N ASN A 252 3.13 -31.16 -37.90
CA ASN A 252 1.84 -31.10 -38.60
C ASN A 252 1.00 -29.88 -38.16
N HIS A 253 0.24 -29.33 -39.11
CA HIS A 253 -0.92 -28.48 -38.87
C HIS A 253 -2.19 -29.35 -38.74
N CYS A 254 -3.31 -28.72 -38.39
CA CYS A 254 -4.66 -29.24 -38.62
C CYS A 254 -5.50 -28.11 -39.24
N GLU A 255 -6.46 -28.49 -40.09
CA GLU A 255 -7.50 -27.63 -40.66
C GLU A 255 -8.84 -28.34 -40.45
N ASP A 256 -9.90 -27.58 -40.17
CA ASP A 256 -11.27 -28.11 -40.01
C ASP A 256 -11.98 -28.23 -41.38
N ASN A 257 -13.04 -29.05 -41.44
CA ASN A 257 -14.01 -29.03 -42.54
C ASN A 257 -15.37 -29.55 -42.08
N GLU A 258 -16.44 -28.85 -42.47
CA GLU A 258 -17.83 -29.26 -42.26
C GLU A 258 -18.35 -30.14 -43.41
N SER A 259 -19.42 -30.92 -43.17
CA SER A 259 -20.34 -31.34 -44.23
C SER A 259 -21.72 -31.69 -43.66
N ASP A 260 -22.77 -31.42 -44.44
CA ASP A 260 -24.18 -31.45 -44.02
C ASP A 260 -24.98 -32.54 -44.76
N SER A 261 -26.09 -33.04 -44.19
CA SER A 261 -27.00 -34.03 -44.81
C SER A 261 -28.36 -34.17 -44.09
N GLU A 262 -29.45 -33.64 -44.66
CA GLU A 262 -30.82 -33.93 -44.22
C GLU A 262 -31.33 -35.34 -44.61
N ARG A 263 -32.26 -35.92 -43.81
CA ARG A 263 -33.39 -36.75 -44.30
C ARG A 263 -34.49 -36.92 -43.22
N LYS A 264 -35.71 -37.31 -43.64
CA LYS A 264 -36.96 -37.21 -42.85
C LYS A 264 -37.64 -38.55 -42.48
N ALA A 265 -38.37 -38.49 -41.36
CA ALA A 265 -39.71 -39.08 -41.09
C ALA A 265 -39.93 -40.45 -40.41
N SER A 266 -41.06 -40.46 -39.65
CA SER A 266 -42.03 -41.54 -39.35
C SER A 266 -41.81 -42.61 -38.25
N SER A 267 -42.50 -42.38 -37.12
CA SER A 267 -43.48 -43.26 -36.42
C SER A 267 -43.12 -44.63 -35.80
N ALA A 268 -43.09 -44.64 -34.45
CA ALA A 268 -43.88 -45.47 -33.52
C ALA A 268 -44.01 -47.02 -33.66
N SER A 269 -43.63 -47.75 -32.59
CA SER A 269 -44.54 -48.66 -31.85
C SER A 269 -43.94 -49.21 -30.53
N GLU A 270 -44.69 -49.05 -29.44
CA GLU A 270 -44.87 -49.85 -28.20
C GLU A 270 -43.78 -50.75 -27.54
N SER A 271 -43.87 -50.79 -26.20
CA SER A 271 -43.09 -51.52 -25.16
C SER A 271 -43.59 -52.98 -24.96
N PRO A 272 -43.26 -53.75 -23.86
CA PRO A 272 -42.29 -53.55 -22.77
C PRO A 272 -41.47 -54.80 -22.32
N THR A 273 -40.39 -54.61 -21.55
CA THR A 273 -39.96 -55.57 -20.48
C THR A 273 -39.20 -54.91 -19.31
N HIS A 274 -39.74 -55.05 -18.10
CA HIS A 274 -39.16 -54.97 -16.75
C HIS A 274 -37.76 -54.32 -16.48
N SER A 275 -37.82 -53.10 -15.94
CA SER A 275 -37.17 -52.62 -14.69
C SER A 275 -35.84 -53.20 -14.18
N THR A 276 -34.90 -52.29 -13.89
CA THR A 276 -34.45 -52.03 -12.50
C THR A 276 -34.51 -50.54 -12.22
N ASN A 277 -34.99 -50.13 -11.04
CA ASN A 277 -35.03 -48.72 -10.65
C ASN A 277 -33.65 -48.28 -10.17
N ILE A 278 -33.10 -47.24 -10.81
CA ILE A 278 -32.12 -46.35 -10.20
C ILE A 278 -32.66 -44.95 -10.43
N GLU A 279 -33.13 -44.30 -9.36
CA GLU A 279 -33.57 -42.92 -9.40
C GLU A 279 -32.35 -42.04 -9.70
N LYS A 280 -32.32 -41.46 -10.90
CA LYS A 280 -31.36 -40.40 -11.19
C LYS A 280 -31.90 -39.12 -10.55
N ASP A 281 -31.22 -38.68 -9.50
CA ASP A 281 -31.38 -37.35 -8.92
C ASP A 281 -31.31 -36.30 -10.04
N ASN A 282 -32.46 -35.82 -10.46
CA ASN A 282 -32.57 -34.81 -11.51
C ASN A 282 -32.31 -33.45 -10.87
N LYS A 283 -31.06 -33.24 -10.42
CA LYS A 283 -30.61 -31.98 -9.83
C LYS A 283 -30.92 -30.86 -10.81
N SER A 284 -31.91 -30.05 -10.45
CA SER A 284 -32.29 -28.84 -11.18
C SER A 284 -31.02 -28.03 -11.42
N LEU A 285 -30.66 -27.83 -12.70
CA LEU A 285 -29.58 -26.95 -13.09
C LEU A 285 -30.02 -25.52 -12.79
N VAL A 286 -29.75 -25.07 -11.56
CA VAL A 286 -29.95 -23.68 -11.16
C VAL A 286 -29.12 -22.82 -12.12
N PRO A 287 -29.73 -21.89 -12.86
CA PRO A 287 -28.99 -21.06 -13.80
C PRO A 287 -28.04 -20.14 -13.03
N VAL A 288 -26.73 -20.29 -13.29
CA VAL A 288 -25.66 -19.44 -12.73
C VAL A 288 -26.01 -17.96 -12.90
N LYS A 289 -25.83 -17.14 -11.85
CA LYS A 289 -26.25 -15.73 -11.88
C LYS A 289 -25.50 -15.00 -12.99
N LYS A 290 -26.21 -14.41 -13.95
CA LYS A 290 -25.61 -13.55 -14.98
C LYS A 290 -25.22 -12.20 -14.38
N ARG A 291 -24.01 -12.14 -13.80
CA ARG A 291 -23.40 -10.95 -13.21
C ARG A 291 -22.93 -9.95 -14.27
N ARG A 292 -22.78 -8.67 -13.91
CA ARG A 292 -22.33 -7.59 -14.81
C ARG A 292 -20.85 -7.75 -15.19
N LEU A 293 -20.46 -7.15 -16.32
CA LEU A 293 -19.06 -7.15 -16.80
C LEU A 293 -18.41 -5.75 -16.73
N THR A 294 -19.24 -4.71 -16.61
CA THR A 294 -18.86 -3.30 -16.68
C THR A 294 -19.51 -2.52 -15.54
N VAL A 295 -18.98 -1.33 -15.28
CA VAL A 295 -19.55 -0.27 -14.43
C VAL A 295 -19.60 1.03 -15.24
N PRO A 296 -20.32 2.08 -14.80
CA PRO A 296 -20.28 3.38 -15.46
C PRO A 296 -18.83 3.91 -15.59
N GLU A 297 -18.54 4.59 -16.70
CA GLU A 297 -17.23 5.21 -16.93
C GLU A 297 -16.93 6.26 -15.86
N LYS A 298 -15.68 6.32 -15.37
CA LYS A 298 -15.26 7.32 -14.38
C LYS A 298 -15.34 8.73 -15.00
N PRO A 299 -16.17 9.66 -14.46
CA PRO A 299 -16.22 11.04 -14.92
C PRO A 299 -14.84 11.74 -14.92
N ASN A 300 -14.50 12.38 -16.05
CA ASN A 300 -13.19 12.98 -16.30
C ASN A 300 -13.05 14.38 -15.64
N TYR A 301 -12.97 14.40 -14.30
CA TYR A 301 -12.72 15.62 -13.53
C TYR A 301 -11.24 15.78 -13.16
N SER A 302 -10.55 16.72 -13.81
CA SER A 302 -9.14 17.03 -13.55
C SER A 302 -8.94 17.79 -12.23
N LEU A 303 -8.76 17.07 -11.12
CA LEU A 303 -8.40 17.66 -9.82
C LEU A 303 -6.92 17.51 -9.49
N ASN A 304 -6.28 18.62 -9.14
CA ASN A 304 -4.88 18.65 -8.74
C ASN A 304 -4.70 18.07 -7.30
N LEU A 305 -4.43 16.77 -7.21
CA LEU A 305 -4.20 16.03 -5.95
C LEU A 305 -3.15 16.71 -5.03
N TRP A 306 -2.11 17.34 -5.60
CA TRP A 306 -1.08 18.05 -4.84
C TRP A 306 -1.66 19.21 -4.02
N SER A 307 -2.70 19.88 -4.51
CA SER A 307 -3.34 21.00 -3.80
C SER A 307 -3.90 20.60 -2.43
N ILE A 308 -4.34 19.34 -2.29
CA ILE A 308 -4.85 18.73 -1.06
C ILE A 308 -3.70 18.09 -0.26
N MET A 309 -2.88 17.25 -0.91
CA MET A 309 -1.84 16.48 -0.23
C MET A 309 -0.72 17.34 0.38
N LYS A 310 -0.42 18.54 -0.16
CA LYS A 310 0.61 19.43 0.38
C LYS A 310 0.40 19.79 1.87
N ASN A 311 -0.86 19.93 2.31
CA ASN A 311 -1.23 20.23 3.70
C ASN A 311 -1.26 18.98 4.61
N CYS A 312 -0.92 17.82 4.03
CA CYS A 312 -1.06 16.48 4.61
C CYS A 312 0.27 15.74 4.80
N ILE A 313 1.41 16.38 4.47
CA ILE A 313 2.75 15.79 4.60
C ILE A 313 2.97 15.32 6.05
N GLY A 314 3.42 14.07 6.21
CA GLY A 314 3.69 13.44 7.51
C GLY A 314 2.46 12.89 8.26
N LYS A 315 1.24 13.27 7.89
CA LYS A 315 -0.02 12.78 8.51
C LYS A 315 -0.44 11.41 7.95
N GLU A 316 -1.38 10.77 8.65
CA GLU A 316 -2.00 9.50 8.25
C GLU A 316 -3.19 9.73 7.31
N LEU A 317 -3.23 9.06 6.16
CA LEU A 317 -4.25 9.30 5.11
C LEU A 317 -5.65 8.77 5.49
N THR A 318 -5.75 7.90 6.48
CA THR A 318 -7.02 7.49 7.09
C THR A 318 -7.69 8.60 7.89
N LYS A 319 -6.91 9.53 8.46
CA LYS A 319 -7.38 10.69 9.25
C LYS A 319 -7.58 11.97 8.41
N ILE A 320 -7.48 11.86 7.08
CA ILE A 320 -7.64 12.98 6.14
C ILE A 320 -8.91 12.76 5.30
N PRO A 321 -9.87 13.71 5.33
CA PRO A 321 -11.03 13.65 4.46
C PRO A 321 -10.60 13.86 3.01
N MET A 322 -10.80 12.84 2.18
CA MET A 322 -10.53 12.88 0.74
C MET A 322 -11.85 13.10 -0.01
N PRO A 323 -11.91 14.05 -0.97
CA PRO A 323 -13.05 14.18 -1.88
C PRO A 323 -13.32 12.88 -2.65
N VAL A 324 -14.60 12.59 -2.90
CA VAL A 324 -15.07 11.36 -3.59
C VAL A 324 -14.43 11.19 -4.98
N ASN A 325 -13.99 12.26 -5.64
CA ASN A 325 -13.29 12.21 -6.93
C ASN A 325 -11.99 11.34 -6.90
N PHE A 326 -11.35 11.25 -5.73
CA PHE A 326 -10.16 10.42 -5.48
C PHE A 326 -10.48 9.02 -4.95
N ASN A 327 -11.76 8.73 -4.70
CA ASN A 327 -12.21 7.40 -4.36
C ASN A 327 -12.30 6.49 -5.62
N GLU A 328 -12.61 5.23 -5.36
CA GLU A 328 -13.19 4.26 -6.30
C GLU A 328 -14.50 3.73 -5.66
N PRO A 329 -15.51 3.30 -6.44
CA PRO A 329 -16.84 2.92 -5.93
C PRO A 329 -16.88 1.54 -5.21
N LEU A 330 -15.84 1.22 -4.45
CA LEU A 330 -15.72 0.00 -3.64
C LEU A 330 -15.26 0.35 -2.22
N SER A 331 -15.77 -0.37 -1.23
CA SER A 331 -15.31 -0.30 0.17
C SER A 331 -14.01 -1.09 0.36
N THR A 332 -13.29 -0.87 1.46
CA THR A 332 -12.10 -1.70 1.78
C THR A 332 -12.45 -3.19 1.97
N LEU A 333 -13.69 -3.51 2.39
CA LEU A 333 -14.17 -4.89 2.54
C LEU A 333 -14.29 -5.58 1.16
N GLN A 334 -14.85 -4.86 0.19
CA GLN A 334 -14.87 -5.30 -1.21
C GLN A 334 -13.45 -5.41 -1.77
N ARG A 335 -12.59 -4.40 -1.54
CA ARG A 335 -11.19 -4.41 -2.01
C ARG A 335 -10.41 -5.64 -1.54
N LEU A 336 -10.60 -6.06 -0.29
CA LEU A 336 -9.98 -7.26 0.29
C LEU A 336 -10.56 -8.56 -0.29
N THR A 337 -11.80 -8.55 -0.78
CA THR A 337 -12.42 -9.73 -1.41
C THR A 337 -11.85 -10.02 -2.81
N GLU A 338 -11.14 -9.07 -3.43
CA GLU A 338 -10.46 -9.28 -4.71
C GLU A 338 -9.28 -10.25 -4.64
N GLU A 339 -8.76 -10.58 -3.45
CA GLU A 339 -7.69 -11.58 -3.30
C GLU A 339 -8.12 -12.97 -3.80
N TYR A 340 -9.42 -13.28 -3.76
CA TYR A 340 -10.00 -14.53 -4.26
C TYR A 340 -10.22 -14.55 -5.79
N GLU A 341 -9.77 -13.53 -6.55
CA GLU A 341 -9.81 -13.52 -8.03
C GLU A 341 -9.10 -14.73 -8.65
N TYR A 342 -8.05 -15.25 -8.00
CA TYR A 342 -7.27 -16.42 -8.41
C TYR A 342 -7.37 -17.56 -7.38
N SER A 343 -8.54 -17.70 -6.77
CA SER A 343 -8.92 -18.81 -5.87
C SER A 343 -8.79 -20.20 -6.51
N ASP A 344 -8.76 -20.30 -7.84
CA ASP A 344 -8.46 -21.53 -8.57
C ASP A 344 -7.07 -22.11 -8.26
N LEU A 345 -6.16 -21.29 -7.72
CA LEU A 345 -4.88 -21.74 -7.17
C LEU A 345 -5.06 -22.50 -5.84
N LEU A 346 -6.00 -22.09 -5.00
CA LEU A 346 -6.32 -22.77 -3.74
C LEU A 346 -7.06 -24.09 -4.00
N ASP A 347 -7.95 -24.13 -4.99
CA ASP A 347 -8.59 -25.37 -5.45
C ASP A 347 -7.57 -26.40 -5.96
N LYS A 348 -6.52 -25.95 -6.67
CA LYS A 348 -5.41 -26.81 -7.10
C LYS A 348 -4.55 -27.25 -5.91
N ALA A 349 -4.25 -26.32 -5.00
CA ALA A 349 -3.52 -26.63 -3.77
C ALA A 349 -4.23 -27.70 -2.94
N ALA A 350 -5.56 -27.64 -2.81
CA ALA A 350 -6.38 -28.63 -2.10
C ALA A 350 -6.33 -30.05 -2.71
N GLN A 351 -5.93 -30.17 -3.98
CA GLN A 351 -5.77 -31.45 -4.69
C GLN A 351 -4.33 -32.01 -4.62
N CYS A 352 -3.36 -31.24 -4.12
CA CYS A 352 -1.96 -31.69 -4.01
C CYS A 352 -1.76 -32.67 -2.85
N SER A 353 -1.17 -33.83 -3.14
CA SER A 353 -0.74 -34.80 -2.13
C SER A 353 0.67 -34.56 -1.58
N ASP A 354 1.50 -33.76 -2.27
CA ASP A 354 2.78 -33.27 -1.77
C ASP A 354 2.60 -31.89 -1.15
N SER A 355 3.01 -31.73 0.12
CA SER A 355 2.95 -30.45 0.84
C SER A 355 3.88 -29.40 0.23
N CYS A 356 4.96 -29.81 -0.45
CA CYS A 356 5.85 -28.89 -1.16
C CYS A 356 5.19 -28.38 -2.46
N GLU A 357 4.53 -29.25 -3.23
CA GLU A 357 3.72 -28.81 -4.38
C GLU A 357 2.54 -27.93 -3.94
N GLN A 358 1.81 -28.30 -2.88
CA GLN A 358 0.73 -27.50 -2.28
C GLN A 358 1.22 -26.09 -1.94
N MET A 359 2.39 -25.97 -1.29
CA MET A 359 3.03 -24.69 -0.98
C MET A 359 3.36 -23.86 -2.24
N THR A 360 3.66 -24.46 -3.40
CA THR A 360 3.90 -23.67 -4.63
C THR A 360 2.64 -22.96 -5.13
N TYR A 361 1.45 -23.57 -4.98
CA TYR A 361 0.19 -22.94 -5.36
C TYR A 361 -0.25 -21.90 -4.31
N VAL A 362 -0.06 -22.17 -3.01
CA VAL A 362 -0.29 -21.17 -1.94
C VAL A 362 0.60 -19.94 -2.15
N ALA A 363 1.88 -20.12 -2.43
CA ALA A 363 2.81 -19.02 -2.71
C ALA A 363 2.54 -18.29 -4.04
N ALA A 364 1.84 -18.91 -4.99
CA ALA A 364 1.33 -18.21 -6.18
C ALA A 364 0.06 -17.40 -5.86
N TYR A 365 -0.83 -17.93 -5.03
CA TYR A 365 -2.04 -17.25 -4.58
C TYR A 365 -1.70 -15.94 -3.84
N THR A 366 -0.80 -15.98 -2.86
CA THR A 366 -0.40 -14.77 -2.10
C THR A 366 0.30 -13.71 -2.96
N VAL A 367 0.93 -14.10 -4.07
CA VAL A 367 1.47 -13.17 -5.07
C VAL A 367 0.38 -12.62 -5.99
N SER A 368 -0.61 -13.43 -6.34
CA SER A 368 -1.71 -13.03 -7.25
C SER A 368 -2.63 -11.96 -6.68
N ALA A 369 -2.80 -11.91 -5.35
CA ALA A 369 -3.55 -10.87 -4.63
C ALA A 369 -3.09 -9.44 -5.00
N TYR A 370 -1.79 -9.25 -5.24
CA TYR A 370 -1.22 -7.96 -5.62
C TYR A 370 -1.54 -7.54 -7.08
N ALA A 371 -1.97 -8.46 -7.95
CA ALA A 371 -2.17 -8.19 -9.37
C ALA A 371 -3.23 -7.11 -9.62
N THR A 372 -4.28 -7.04 -8.79
CA THR A 372 -5.35 -6.04 -8.89
C THR A 372 -4.91 -4.63 -8.46
N THR A 373 -3.67 -4.45 -7.98
CA THR A 373 -3.18 -3.16 -7.47
C THR A 373 -2.45 -2.31 -8.51
N SER A 374 -1.95 -2.89 -9.62
CA SER A 374 -0.93 -2.22 -10.46
C SER A 374 -1.36 -0.88 -11.05
N ASN A 375 -2.63 -0.73 -11.42
CA ASN A 375 -3.17 0.43 -12.13
C ASN A 375 -4.22 1.20 -11.30
N ARG A 376 -4.53 0.77 -10.08
CA ARG A 376 -5.61 1.35 -9.26
C ARG A 376 -5.08 2.37 -8.26
N THR A 377 -5.30 3.63 -8.60
CA THR A 377 -4.92 4.82 -7.81
C THR A 377 -6.07 5.39 -6.98
N GLY A 378 -7.28 4.84 -7.10
CA GLY A 378 -8.44 5.22 -6.28
C GLY A 378 -8.28 4.75 -4.84
N LYS A 379 -8.76 5.57 -3.89
CA LYS A 379 -8.90 5.18 -2.48
C LYS A 379 -10.24 4.44 -2.30
N PRO A 380 -10.30 3.18 -1.85
CA PRO A 380 -11.58 2.57 -1.49
C PRO A 380 -12.27 3.34 -0.36
N PHE A 381 -13.59 3.26 -0.27
CA PHE A 381 -14.33 3.84 0.86
C PHE A 381 -13.89 3.18 2.16
N ASN A 382 -13.55 4.00 3.16
CA ASN A 382 -13.26 3.51 4.50
C ASN A 382 -14.60 3.02 5.11
N PRO A 383 -14.74 1.73 5.45
CA PRO A 383 -16.01 1.22 5.94
C PRO A 383 -16.39 1.84 7.30
N LEU A 384 -17.69 1.93 7.55
CA LEU A 384 -18.22 2.29 8.87
C LEU A 384 -17.99 1.13 9.85
N LEU A 385 -17.88 1.40 11.15
CA LEU A 385 -17.80 0.34 12.17
C LEU A 385 -19.06 -0.53 12.13
N GLY A 386 -18.89 -1.85 12.01
CA GLY A 386 -20.00 -2.78 11.81
C GLY A 386 -20.56 -2.81 10.38
N GLU A 387 -19.94 -2.10 9.43
CA GLU A 387 -20.17 -2.33 8.00
C GLU A 387 -19.71 -3.75 7.63
N THR A 388 -20.54 -4.46 6.90
CA THR A 388 -20.31 -5.82 6.43
C THR A 388 -20.14 -5.84 4.93
N TYR A 389 -19.54 -6.91 4.40
CA TYR A 389 -19.66 -7.24 2.99
C TYR A 389 -19.68 -8.75 2.81
N GLU A 390 -20.72 -9.27 2.17
CA GLU A 390 -20.77 -10.66 1.73
C GLU A 390 -20.55 -10.79 0.21
N CYS A 391 -19.97 -11.90 -0.22
CA CYS A 391 -19.80 -12.24 -1.62
C CYS A 391 -19.93 -13.76 -1.78
N ASP A 392 -21.11 -14.23 -2.17
CA ASP A 392 -21.31 -15.64 -2.54
C ASP A 392 -21.04 -15.85 -4.04
N ARG A 393 -20.02 -16.66 -4.31
CA ARG A 393 -19.56 -17.12 -5.62
C ARG A 393 -19.56 -18.65 -5.70
N THR A 394 -20.36 -19.33 -4.86
CA THR A 394 -20.41 -20.80 -4.80
C THR A 394 -20.92 -21.41 -6.12
N ASP A 395 -21.71 -20.66 -6.89
CA ASP A 395 -22.25 -21.06 -8.19
C ASP A 395 -21.23 -21.01 -9.34
N ASP A 396 -20.23 -20.11 -9.28
CA ASP A 396 -19.21 -19.94 -10.32
C ASP A 396 -17.78 -20.22 -9.82
N TYR A 397 -17.21 -19.38 -8.96
CA TYR A 397 -15.85 -19.59 -8.44
C TYR A 397 -15.74 -20.70 -7.39
N GLY A 398 -16.84 -21.12 -6.76
CA GLY A 398 -16.87 -22.17 -5.74
C GLY A 398 -16.44 -21.73 -4.33
N TRP A 399 -16.57 -20.43 -4.03
CA TRP A 399 -16.32 -19.91 -2.67
C TRP A 399 -17.37 -18.90 -2.23
N ARG A 400 -17.49 -18.69 -0.93
CA ARG A 400 -18.27 -17.59 -0.33
C ARG A 400 -17.46 -16.89 0.75
N CYS A 401 -17.53 -15.56 0.76
CA CYS A 401 -16.73 -14.71 1.64
C CYS A 401 -17.64 -13.77 2.46
N LEU A 402 -17.32 -13.57 3.73
CA LEU A 402 -17.87 -12.54 4.60
C LEU A 402 -16.75 -11.69 5.18
N SER A 403 -16.94 -10.37 5.23
CA SER A 403 -16.07 -9.43 5.92
C SER A 403 -16.86 -8.50 6.85
N GLU A 404 -16.29 -8.09 7.99
CA GLU A 404 -16.84 -7.07 8.90
C GLU A 404 -15.75 -6.05 9.29
N GLN A 405 -16.11 -4.76 9.35
CA GLN A 405 -15.24 -3.70 9.88
C GLN A 405 -15.25 -3.73 11.42
N VAL A 406 -14.43 -4.61 11.99
CA VAL A 406 -14.37 -4.90 13.43
C VAL A 406 -13.82 -3.78 14.31
N SER A 407 -13.01 -2.86 13.77
CA SER A 407 -12.64 -1.61 14.44
C SER A 407 -12.48 -0.45 13.46
N HIS A 408 -12.69 0.78 13.91
CA HIS A 408 -12.50 1.99 13.10
C HIS A 408 -11.29 2.84 13.54
N HIS A 409 -10.78 2.63 14.77
CA HIS A 409 -9.64 3.37 15.33
C HIS A 409 -8.70 2.41 16.11
N PRO A 410 -7.63 1.88 15.50
CA PRO A 410 -7.29 1.95 14.07
C PRO A 410 -8.32 1.19 13.21
N PRO A 411 -8.47 1.53 11.91
CA PRO A 411 -9.33 0.75 11.01
C PRO A 411 -8.83 -0.69 10.90
N MET A 412 -9.66 -1.65 11.27
CA MET A 412 -9.37 -3.09 11.22
C MET A 412 -10.59 -3.83 10.67
N LEU A 413 -10.33 -4.77 9.77
CA LEU A 413 -11.30 -5.62 9.11
C LEU A 413 -11.01 -7.07 9.52
N ALA A 414 -12.06 -7.86 9.71
CA ALA A 414 -11.98 -9.31 9.78
C ALA A 414 -12.67 -9.91 8.56
N GLN A 415 -12.12 -11.00 8.02
CA GLN A 415 -12.64 -11.69 6.85
C GLN A 415 -12.55 -13.22 7.03
N HIS A 416 -13.56 -13.93 6.53
CA HIS A 416 -13.63 -15.39 6.49
C HIS A 416 -14.22 -15.84 5.16
N CYS A 417 -13.57 -16.79 4.50
CA CYS A 417 -13.90 -17.28 3.18
C CYS A 417 -13.81 -18.81 3.13
N GLU A 418 -14.85 -19.44 2.60
CA GLU A 418 -15.02 -20.90 2.52
C GLU A 418 -15.03 -21.30 1.05
N GLY A 419 -14.17 -22.24 0.64
CA GLY A 419 -14.02 -22.67 -0.75
C GLY A 419 -13.88 -24.18 -0.93
N ARG A 420 -13.55 -24.63 -2.16
CA ARG A 420 -13.53 -26.05 -2.54
C ARG A 420 -12.32 -26.80 -1.93
N GLY A 421 -12.48 -27.20 -0.67
CA GLY A 421 -11.48 -27.97 0.08
C GLY A 421 -10.48 -27.11 0.88
N TRP A 422 -10.77 -25.82 1.04
CA TRP A 422 -9.95 -24.87 1.78
C TRP A 422 -10.82 -23.85 2.54
N ILE A 423 -10.28 -23.32 3.64
CA ILE A 423 -10.89 -22.25 4.44
C ILE A 423 -9.81 -21.19 4.67
N CYS A 424 -10.12 -19.93 4.36
CA CYS A 424 -9.20 -18.80 4.46
C CYS A 424 -9.81 -17.74 5.38
N TRP A 425 -9.07 -17.30 6.40
CA TRP A 425 -9.49 -16.20 7.27
C TRP A 425 -8.34 -15.24 7.54
N GLN A 426 -8.64 -13.96 7.69
CA GLN A 426 -7.60 -12.94 7.87
C GLN A 426 -8.09 -11.70 8.62
N GLU A 427 -7.17 -11.09 9.34
CA GLU A 427 -7.29 -9.70 9.81
C GLU A 427 -6.55 -8.78 8.84
N PHE A 428 -7.16 -7.63 8.52
CA PHE A 428 -6.51 -6.61 7.69
C PHE A 428 -6.59 -5.23 8.35
N THR A 429 -5.44 -4.57 8.47
CA THR A 429 -5.34 -3.14 8.79
C THR A 429 -4.24 -2.50 7.91
N MET A 430 -4.31 -1.19 7.71
CA MET A 430 -3.46 -0.50 6.73
C MET A 430 -2.97 0.85 7.27
N SER A 431 -1.67 0.93 7.55
CA SER A 431 -1.02 2.21 7.84
C SER A 431 -0.70 2.92 6.52
N SER A 432 -1.02 4.21 6.43
CA SER A 432 -0.83 5.01 5.21
C SER A 432 -0.25 6.38 5.55
N LYS A 433 0.98 6.65 5.11
CA LYS A 433 1.75 7.84 5.49
C LYS A 433 2.29 8.59 4.27
N PHE A 434 1.91 9.86 4.13
CA PHE A 434 2.37 10.67 3.01
C PHE A 434 3.80 11.20 3.24
N ARG A 435 4.74 10.78 2.38
CA ARG A 435 6.19 11.09 2.45
C ARG A 435 6.60 12.26 1.54
N GLY A 436 5.66 13.13 1.17
CA GLY A 436 5.89 14.28 0.30
C GLY A 436 6.00 13.91 -1.18
N LYS A 437 6.97 13.06 -1.59
CA LYS A 437 7.07 12.61 -2.99
C LYS A 437 6.16 11.42 -3.33
N TYR A 438 5.77 10.63 -2.34
CA TYR A 438 4.95 9.41 -2.52
C TYR A 438 4.09 9.15 -1.29
N LEU A 439 3.04 8.35 -1.48
CA LEU A 439 2.27 7.75 -0.38
C LEU A 439 2.88 6.41 -0.02
N GLN A 440 3.31 6.23 1.24
CA GLN A 440 3.72 4.93 1.75
C GLN A 440 2.47 4.21 2.27
N ILE A 441 2.15 3.06 1.69
CA ILE A 441 1.08 2.16 2.14
C ILE A 441 1.75 0.93 2.77
N ILE A 442 1.30 0.54 3.95
CA ILE A 442 1.81 -0.61 4.71
C ILE A 442 0.61 -1.45 5.13
N PRO A 443 0.29 -2.55 4.42
CA PRO A 443 -0.67 -3.54 4.90
C PRO A 443 -0.10 -4.28 6.11
N LEU A 444 -0.98 -4.67 7.03
CA LEU A 444 -0.67 -5.26 8.33
C LEU A 444 -1.80 -6.23 8.71
N GLY A 445 -1.46 -7.27 9.45
CA GLY A 445 -2.36 -8.38 9.79
C GLY A 445 -1.73 -9.72 9.40
N ILE A 446 -2.41 -10.79 9.80
CA ILE A 446 -2.02 -12.18 9.48
C ILE A 446 -3.18 -12.79 8.70
N ALA A 447 -2.82 -13.50 7.63
CA ALA A 447 -3.74 -14.34 6.88
C ALA A 447 -3.46 -15.81 7.15
N HIS A 448 -4.54 -16.60 7.21
CA HIS A 448 -4.55 -18.01 7.59
C HIS A 448 -5.29 -18.81 6.52
N LEU A 449 -4.77 -19.99 6.18
CA LEU A 449 -5.34 -20.90 5.18
C LEU A 449 -5.24 -22.34 5.66
N LEU A 450 -6.37 -22.97 5.90
CA LEU A 450 -6.49 -24.38 6.28
C LEU A 450 -6.97 -25.22 5.10
N PHE A 451 -6.35 -26.39 4.89
CA PHE A 451 -6.84 -27.44 3.99
C PHE A 451 -7.38 -28.61 4.83
N PRO A 452 -8.71 -28.71 5.09
CA PRO A 452 -9.25 -29.71 6.03
C PRO A 452 -8.96 -31.17 5.66
N ALA A 453 -8.72 -31.47 4.38
CA ALA A 453 -8.43 -32.83 3.90
C ALA A 453 -7.00 -33.32 4.26
N SER A 454 -6.03 -32.42 4.40
CA SER A 454 -4.65 -32.75 4.82
C SER A 454 -4.33 -32.33 6.25
N GLY A 455 -5.11 -31.41 6.82
CA GLY A 455 -4.80 -30.74 8.08
C GLY A 455 -3.71 -29.66 7.97
N ASN A 456 -3.19 -29.39 6.76
CA ASN A 456 -2.15 -28.38 6.57
C ASN A 456 -2.73 -26.98 6.78
N HIS A 457 -2.11 -26.22 7.67
CA HIS A 457 -2.41 -24.82 7.95
C HIS A 457 -1.21 -23.94 7.57
N TYR A 458 -1.44 -22.99 6.68
CA TYR A 458 -0.47 -22.01 6.22
C TYR A 458 -0.82 -20.62 6.78
N THR A 459 0.19 -19.84 7.17
CA THR A 459 0.01 -18.44 7.58
C THR A 459 1.03 -17.54 6.87
N TRP A 460 0.64 -16.30 6.60
CA TRP A 460 1.55 -15.29 6.04
C TRP A 460 1.24 -13.88 6.51
N LEU A 461 2.24 -13.01 6.36
CA LEU A 461 2.14 -11.56 6.53
C LEU A 461 2.09 -10.90 5.16
N PHE A 462 1.32 -9.82 5.03
CA PHE A 462 1.32 -9.00 3.82
C PHE A 462 2.70 -8.35 3.58
N SER A 463 3.15 -8.36 2.33
CA SER A 463 4.38 -7.68 1.93
C SER A 463 4.24 -6.16 2.10
N ARG A 464 5.27 -5.55 2.69
CA ARG A 464 5.40 -4.09 2.86
C ARG A 464 6.02 -3.39 1.65
N GLU A 465 6.54 -4.16 0.71
CA GLU A 465 7.17 -3.68 -0.53
C GLU A 465 6.60 -4.46 -1.72
N VAL A 466 6.54 -3.80 -2.89
CA VAL A 466 6.00 -4.38 -4.13
C VAL A 466 7.15 -4.50 -5.14
N PRO A 467 7.96 -5.58 -5.07
CA PRO A 467 9.18 -5.69 -5.87
C PRO A 467 8.85 -5.95 -7.35
N ARG A 468 9.60 -5.35 -8.28
CA ARG A 468 9.38 -5.53 -9.73
C ARG A 468 9.61 -6.98 -10.23
N LYS A 469 10.24 -7.83 -9.41
CA LYS A 469 10.39 -9.26 -9.65
C LYS A 469 10.20 -10.01 -8.33
N VAL A 470 9.43 -11.10 -8.38
CA VAL A 470 9.25 -12.04 -7.27
C VAL A 470 10.12 -13.27 -7.54
N THR A 471 10.82 -13.74 -6.51
CA THR A 471 11.55 -15.02 -6.52
C THR A 471 11.46 -15.67 -5.15
N GLY A 472 11.21 -16.98 -5.10
CA GLY A 472 11.13 -17.75 -3.87
C GLY A 472 11.70 -19.17 -4.05
N VAL A 473 11.89 -19.86 -2.94
CA VAL A 473 12.28 -21.28 -2.91
C VAL A 473 11.39 -21.98 -1.89
N VAL A 474 10.78 -23.08 -2.29
CA VAL A 474 10.05 -23.97 -1.36
C VAL A 474 11.02 -25.05 -0.89
N THR A 475 11.16 -25.18 0.43
CA THR A 475 11.95 -26.23 1.09
C THR A 475 11.03 -27.23 1.80
N ASP A 476 11.52 -28.45 2.01
CA ASP A 476 10.91 -29.37 2.98
C ASP A 476 11.32 -29.01 4.43
N HIS A 477 10.84 -29.81 5.38
CA HIS A 477 11.14 -29.69 6.80
C HIS A 477 12.62 -29.92 7.18
N GLU A 478 13.42 -30.52 6.29
CA GLU A 478 14.88 -30.69 6.46
C GLU A 478 15.66 -29.48 5.89
N GLY A 479 14.98 -28.55 5.21
CA GLY A 479 15.59 -27.40 4.53
C GLY A 479 16.02 -27.68 3.08
N ASN A 480 15.72 -28.86 2.52
CA ASN A 480 16.05 -29.19 1.14
C ASN A 480 15.12 -28.44 0.17
N ALA A 481 15.68 -27.63 -0.73
CA ALA A 481 14.91 -26.98 -1.80
C ALA A 481 14.25 -28.02 -2.72
N LYS A 482 12.92 -27.94 -2.89
CA LYS A 482 12.12 -28.78 -3.80
C LYS A 482 11.61 -28.05 -5.02
N PHE A 483 11.31 -26.76 -4.90
CA PHE A 483 10.86 -25.91 -6.01
C PHE A 483 11.48 -24.52 -5.95
N VAL A 484 11.74 -23.94 -7.12
CA VAL A 484 12.11 -22.53 -7.29
C VAL A 484 10.95 -21.81 -7.96
N LEU A 485 10.52 -20.71 -7.36
CA LEU A 485 9.45 -19.83 -7.86
C LEU A 485 10.06 -18.57 -8.45
N GLN A 486 9.56 -18.13 -9.61
CA GLN A 486 9.96 -16.87 -10.24
C GLN A 486 8.80 -16.21 -10.98
N GLY A 487 8.76 -14.88 -11.01
CA GLY A 487 7.75 -14.16 -11.78
C GLY A 487 7.68 -12.67 -11.46
N THR A 488 6.56 -12.07 -11.81
CA THR A 488 6.17 -10.71 -11.44
C THR A 488 4.69 -10.69 -11.09
N TRP A 489 4.34 -10.04 -9.98
CA TRP A 489 2.98 -9.97 -9.41
C TRP A 489 1.97 -9.26 -10.31
N ASP A 490 2.43 -8.59 -11.37
CA ASP A 490 1.63 -7.85 -12.35
C ASP A 490 1.39 -8.64 -13.66
N ASN A 491 1.94 -9.85 -13.81
CA ASN A 491 1.92 -10.62 -15.07
C ASN A 491 1.78 -12.15 -14.88
N LYS A 492 2.75 -12.82 -14.24
CA LYS A 492 2.78 -14.29 -14.11
C LYS A 492 3.72 -14.79 -13.02
N MET A 493 3.47 -16.02 -12.56
CA MET A 493 4.37 -16.81 -11.70
C MET A 493 4.63 -18.18 -12.32
N GLU A 494 5.88 -18.62 -12.23
CA GLU A 494 6.39 -19.90 -12.71
C GLU A 494 7.01 -20.69 -11.56
N SER A 495 6.88 -22.01 -11.61
CA SER A 495 7.54 -22.95 -10.71
C SER A 495 8.41 -23.91 -11.51
N ALA A 496 9.61 -24.18 -11.00
CA ALA A 496 10.52 -25.20 -11.52
C ALA A 496 10.91 -26.15 -10.39
N ARG A 497 10.77 -27.47 -10.62
CA ARG A 497 11.14 -28.49 -9.62
C ARG A 497 12.65 -28.61 -9.55
N VAL A 498 13.20 -28.63 -8.35
CA VAL A 498 14.63 -28.91 -8.12
C VAL A 498 14.88 -30.39 -8.41
N LEU A 499 15.91 -30.66 -9.20
CA LEU A 499 16.35 -32.01 -9.58
C LEU A 499 17.59 -32.40 -8.76
N ASN A 500 18.59 -31.52 -8.71
CA ASN A 500 19.82 -31.70 -7.94
C ASN A 500 20.22 -30.38 -7.25
N SER A 501 20.94 -30.48 -6.13
CA SER A 501 21.61 -29.35 -5.47
C SER A 501 23.12 -29.57 -5.56
N HIS A 502 23.83 -28.68 -6.28
CA HIS A 502 25.22 -28.88 -6.66
C HIS A 502 26.15 -27.81 -6.09
N GLY A 503 26.39 -27.90 -4.77
CA GLY A 503 27.30 -27.00 -4.06
C GLY A 503 26.81 -25.56 -3.98
N SER A 504 27.72 -24.61 -3.79
CA SER A 504 27.38 -23.17 -3.79
C SER A 504 28.30 -22.35 -4.68
N VAL A 505 27.76 -21.26 -5.23
CA VAL A 505 28.52 -20.21 -5.92
C VAL A 505 28.30 -18.91 -5.15
N LYS A 506 29.38 -18.32 -4.62
CA LYS A 506 29.33 -17.15 -3.71
C LYS A 506 28.34 -17.34 -2.54
N GLY A 507 28.30 -18.53 -1.95
CA GLY A 507 27.43 -18.87 -0.82
C GLY A 507 25.95 -19.10 -1.15
N LYS A 508 25.52 -18.94 -2.41
CA LYS A 508 24.17 -19.33 -2.84
C LYS A 508 24.18 -20.76 -3.40
N PRO A 509 23.27 -21.66 -2.98
CA PRO A 509 23.23 -23.02 -3.51
C PRO A 509 22.90 -23.01 -5.01
N LEU A 510 23.63 -23.81 -5.79
CA LEU A 510 23.36 -23.96 -7.22
C LEU A 510 22.34 -25.09 -7.43
N LEU A 511 21.07 -24.70 -7.62
CA LEU A 511 19.96 -25.62 -7.83
C LEU A 511 19.82 -25.94 -9.32
N GLU A 512 20.01 -27.20 -9.70
CA GLU A 512 19.57 -27.69 -11.01
C GLU A 512 18.05 -27.90 -10.97
N THR A 513 17.35 -27.39 -11.98
CA THR A 513 15.88 -27.33 -12.00
C THR A 513 15.32 -27.84 -13.32
N SER A 514 14.06 -28.31 -13.28
CA SER A 514 13.28 -28.64 -14.48
C SER A 514 13.04 -27.40 -15.34
N SER A 515 12.54 -27.60 -16.57
CA SER A 515 11.88 -26.53 -17.31
C SER A 515 10.81 -25.84 -16.43
N PRO A 516 10.80 -24.50 -16.30
CA PRO A 516 9.76 -23.79 -15.55
C PRO A 516 8.38 -23.97 -16.18
N LYS A 517 7.37 -24.21 -15.33
CA LYS A 517 5.94 -24.26 -15.69
C LYS A 517 5.26 -23.00 -15.15
N THR A 518 4.52 -22.28 -16.00
CA THR A 518 3.63 -21.20 -15.50
C THR A 518 2.53 -21.82 -14.63
N ILE A 519 2.42 -21.38 -13.38
CA ILE A 519 1.41 -21.85 -12.42
C ILE A 519 0.30 -20.81 -12.18
N TRP A 520 0.60 -19.53 -12.35
CA TRP A 520 -0.37 -18.43 -12.35
C TRP A 520 -0.04 -17.42 -13.44
N ARG A 521 -1.09 -16.78 -13.97
CA ARG A 521 -1.02 -15.65 -14.91
C ARG A 521 -2.16 -14.69 -14.59
N ARG A 522 -1.85 -13.41 -14.52
CA ARG A 522 -2.84 -12.33 -14.41
C ARG A 522 -3.77 -12.34 -15.62
N GLN A 523 -5.06 -12.24 -15.37
CA GLN A 523 -6.06 -11.94 -16.39
C GLN A 523 -6.21 -10.41 -16.44
N PHE A 524 -6.08 -9.83 -17.63
CA PHE A 524 -6.47 -8.45 -17.85
C PHE A 524 -7.97 -8.41 -18.19
N PRO A 525 -8.67 -7.30 -17.88
CA PRO A 525 -10.10 -7.19 -18.14
C PRO A 525 -10.35 -6.99 -19.65
N GLY A 526 -11.62 -6.84 -20.04
CA GLY A 526 -11.98 -6.48 -21.40
C GLY A 526 -11.48 -5.08 -21.82
N PRO A 527 -11.70 -4.68 -23.08
CA PRO A 527 -11.43 -3.33 -23.55
C PRO A 527 -12.01 -2.24 -22.63
N GLU A 528 -11.40 -1.06 -22.65
CA GLU A 528 -11.86 0.14 -21.94
C GLU A 528 -11.91 0.09 -20.40
N TYR A 529 -11.39 -0.98 -19.77
CA TYR A 529 -11.29 -1.11 -18.30
C TYR A 529 -10.61 0.08 -17.60
N GLU A 530 -9.74 0.82 -18.31
CA GLU A 530 -9.06 2.02 -17.83
C GLU A 530 -10.04 3.17 -17.55
N LYS A 531 -11.13 3.28 -18.32
CA LYS A 531 -12.26 4.19 -18.05
C LYS A 531 -13.04 3.75 -16.81
N MET A 532 -13.21 2.44 -16.63
CA MET A 532 -13.95 1.79 -15.54
C MET A 532 -13.07 1.62 -14.30
N TYR A 533 -12.48 2.72 -13.81
CA TYR A 533 -11.65 2.76 -12.59
C TYR A 533 -10.43 1.79 -12.58
N ASN A 534 -10.02 1.23 -13.72
CA ASN A 534 -9.06 0.12 -13.83
C ASN A 534 -9.49 -1.16 -13.06
N PHE A 535 -10.81 -1.41 -13.00
CA PHE A 535 -11.38 -2.59 -12.35
C PHE A 535 -11.15 -3.88 -13.15
N THR A 536 -11.03 -5.00 -12.43
CA THR A 536 -11.13 -6.35 -13.00
C THR A 536 -12.59 -6.76 -13.16
N VAL A 537 -12.85 -7.84 -13.89
CA VAL A 537 -14.22 -8.37 -14.07
C VAL A 537 -14.84 -8.74 -12.71
N LEU A 538 -14.04 -9.26 -11.77
CA LEU A 538 -14.50 -9.46 -10.39
C LEU A 538 -14.81 -8.12 -9.71
N ALA A 539 -13.90 -7.15 -9.75
CA ALA A 539 -14.09 -5.85 -9.10
C ALA A 539 -15.33 -5.09 -9.63
N CYS A 540 -15.64 -5.19 -10.93
CA CYS A 540 -16.92 -4.72 -11.48
C CYS A 540 -18.13 -5.35 -10.78
N GLN A 541 -18.08 -6.63 -10.45
CA GLN A 541 -19.19 -7.40 -9.88
C GLN A 541 -19.40 -7.20 -8.37
N LEU A 542 -18.36 -6.81 -7.61
CA LEU A 542 -18.42 -6.72 -6.13
C LEU A 542 -19.45 -5.73 -5.58
N ASN A 543 -19.90 -4.76 -6.39
CA ASN A 543 -20.89 -3.76 -6.00
C ASN A 543 -22.18 -3.83 -6.85
N GLU A 544 -22.38 -4.95 -7.55
CA GLU A 544 -23.64 -5.28 -8.19
C GLU A 544 -24.72 -5.53 -7.13
N PRO A 545 -25.93 -4.95 -7.24
CA PRO A 545 -27.00 -5.19 -6.29
C PRO A 545 -27.36 -6.68 -6.12
N GLU A 546 -27.75 -7.03 -4.90
CA GLU A 546 -28.07 -8.40 -4.51
C GLU A 546 -29.20 -8.38 -3.49
N GLU A 547 -30.13 -9.32 -3.61
CA GLU A 547 -31.32 -9.39 -2.77
C GLU A 547 -31.06 -10.17 -1.48
N GLY A 548 -31.75 -9.80 -0.40
CA GLY A 548 -31.65 -10.48 0.89
C GLY A 548 -30.30 -10.34 1.60
N VAL A 549 -29.46 -9.38 1.21
CA VAL A 549 -28.22 -9.03 1.92
C VAL A 549 -28.52 -8.36 3.27
N ALA A 550 -27.54 -8.38 4.18
CA ALA A 550 -27.64 -7.66 5.45
C ALA A 550 -27.84 -6.15 5.26
N PRO A 551 -28.60 -5.43 6.12
CA PRO A 551 -28.78 -3.98 6.03
C PRO A 551 -27.46 -3.19 6.22
N THR A 552 -26.42 -3.86 6.70
CA THR A 552 -25.05 -3.36 6.87
C THR A 552 -24.13 -3.65 5.67
N ASP A 553 -24.60 -4.27 4.59
CA ASP A 553 -23.77 -4.65 3.44
C ASP A 553 -23.34 -3.45 2.58
N SER A 554 -22.06 -3.41 2.18
CA SER A 554 -21.49 -2.32 1.35
C SER A 554 -22.28 -2.03 0.05
N ARG A 555 -23.05 -2.96 -0.52
CA ARG A 555 -23.90 -2.69 -1.70
C ARG A 555 -25.01 -1.66 -1.44
N LEU A 556 -25.50 -1.60 -0.19
CA LEU A 556 -26.56 -0.70 0.28
C LEU A 556 -26.02 0.67 0.70
N ARG A 557 -24.69 0.81 0.78
CA ARG A 557 -24.01 2.03 1.21
C ARG A 557 -24.28 3.21 0.24
N PRO A 558 -24.99 4.27 0.67
CA PRO A 558 -25.56 5.23 -0.29
C PRO A 558 -24.53 6.19 -0.90
N ASP A 559 -23.50 6.64 -0.18
CA ASP A 559 -22.42 7.47 -0.75
C ASP A 559 -21.60 6.73 -1.81
N GLN A 560 -21.41 5.42 -1.62
CA GLN A 560 -20.73 4.56 -2.57
C GLN A 560 -21.59 4.27 -3.82
N ARG A 561 -22.89 3.99 -3.64
CA ARG A 561 -23.87 3.85 -4.74
C ARG A 561 -23.88 5.09 -5.62
N LEU A 562 -24.09 6.26 -5.03
CA LEU A 562 -24.11 7.55 -5.72
C LEU A 562 -22.78 7.87 -6.43
N MET A 563 -21.64 7.37 -5.92
CA MET A 563 -20.36 7.50 -6.62
C MET A 563 -20.31 6.63 -7.89
N GLU A 564 -20.77 5.38 -7.80
CA GLU A 564 -20.81 4.45 -8.95
C GLU A 564 -21.74 4.98 -10.05
N ASP A 565 -22.89 5.54 -9.65
CA ASP A 565 -23.88 6.12 -10.55
C ASP A 565 -23.48 7.52 -11.09
N GLY A 566 -22.27 8.00 -10.79
CA GLY A 566 -21.70 9.27 -11.27
C GLY A 566 -22.17 10.54 -10.55
N ALA A 567 -23.09 10.43 -9.59
CA ALA A 567 -23.67 11.54 -8.81
C ALA A 567 -22.73 12.06 -7.71
N TRP A 568 -21.51 12.47 -8.07
CA TRP A 568 -20.39 12.68 -7.13
C TRP A 568 -20.59 13.80 -6.11
N ASP A 569 -21.28 14.89 -6.42
CA ASP A 569 -21.56 15.96 -5.44
C ASP A 569 -22.53 15.49 -4.35
N GLU A 570 -23.53 14.71 -4.74
CA GLU A 570 -24.49 14.09 -3.84
C GLU A 570 -23.82 12.97 -3.02
N ALA A 571 -22.95 12.16 -3.63
CA ALA A 571 -22.09 11.21 -2.93
C ALA A 571 -21.20 11.89 -1.87
N ASN A 572 -20.58 13.04 -2.17
CA ASN A 572 -19.83 13.81 -1.18
C ASN A 572 -20.74 14.30 -0.02
N ARG A 573 -21.98 14.72 -0.31
CA ARG A 573 -22.96 15.15 0.71
C ARG A 573 -23.35 14.02 1.65
N ILE A 574 -23.75 12.88 1.10
CA ILE A 574 -24.15 11.68 1.86
C ILE A 574 -22.96 11.13 2.67
N LYS A 575 -21.75 11.11 2.11
CA LYS A 575 -20.52 10.70 2.81
C LYS A 575 -20.28 11.49 4.10
N VAL A 576 -20.45 12.81 4.05
CA VAL A 576 -20.30 13.68 5.24
C VAL A 576 -21.37 13.38 6.29
N GLN A 577 -22.61 13.09 5.88
CA GLN A 577 -23.69 12.72 6.79
C GLN A 577 -23.44 11.37 7.47
N LEU A 578 -22.99 10.35 6.72
CA LEU A 578 -22.59 9.04 7.25
C LEU A 578 -21.40 9.14 8.22
N GLU A 579 -20.35 9.88 7.84
CA GLU A 579 -19.20 10.10 8.71
C GLU A 579 -19.61 10.79 10.03
N GLU A 580 -20.53 11.77 10.00
CA GLU A 580 -20.98 12.44 11.22
C GLU A 580 -21.97 11.61 12.06
N LYS A 581 -22.86 10.80 11.46
CA LYS A 581 -23.67 9.80 12.19
C LYS A 581 -22.76 8.86 12.98
N GLN A 582 -21.74 8.30 12.32
CA GLN A 582 -20.75 7.44 12.98
C GLN A 582 -19.98 8.18 14.09
N ARG A 583 -19.53 9.43 13.86
CA ARG A 583 -18.82 10.22 14.89
C ARG A 583 -19.70 10.51 16.11
N GLN A 584 -21.00 10.76 15.93
CA GLN A 584 -21.94 10.95 17.04
C GLN A 584 -22.15 9.65 17.84
N VAL A 585 -22.34 8.52 17.17
CA VAL A 585 -22.43 7.19 17.82
C VAL A 585 -21.10 6.80 18.49
N ARG A 586 -19.96 7.31 18.00
CA ARG A 586 -18.66 7.15 18.68
C ARG A 586 -18.56 8.02 19.93
N ARG A 587 -18.90 9.32 19.86
CA ARG A 587 -18.89 10.24 21.02
C ARG A 587 -19.74 9.72 22.18
N LYS A 588 -20.98 9.28 21.90
CA LYS A 588 -21.85 8.68 22.94
C LYS A 588 -21.21 7.50 23.65
N ARG A 589 -20.53 6.61 22.92
CA ARG A 589 -19.79 5.46 23.51
C ARG A 589 -18.52 5.87 24.25
N GLU A 590 -17.90 6.99 23.86
CA GLU A 590 -16.77 7.58 24.59
C GLU A 590 -17.28 8.19 25.92
N GLU A 591 -18.42 8.90 25.89
CA GLU A 591 -19.13 9.46 27.06
C GLU A 591 -19.66 8.36 28.02
N GLU A 592 -20.30 7.31 27.50
CA GLU A 592 -20.80 6.16 28.27
C GLU A 592 -19.69 5.37 28.97
N ALA A 593 -18.50 5.32 28.36
CA ALA A 593 -17.30 4.67 28.91
C ALA A 593 -16.61 5.54 29.97
N GLU A 594 -16.54 6.85 29.77
CA GLU A 594 -16.03 7.79 30.78
C GLU A 594 -16.94 7.80 32.02
N GLN A 595 -18.27 7.82 31.81
CA GLN A 595 -19.22 7.66 32.91
C GLN A 595 -19.02 6.31 33.62
N ALA A 596 -18.86 5.20 32.88
CA ALA A 596 -18.62 3.88 33.47
C ALA A 596 -17.38 3.84 34.37
N ALA A 597 -16.28 4.42 33.90
CA ALA A 597 -15.04 4.54 34.67
C ALA A 597 -15.23 5.41 35.93
N SER A 598 -15.96 6.52 35.82
CA SER A 598 -16.28 7.41 36.97
C SER A 598 -17.15 6.73 38.03
N GLU A 599 -18.02 5.81 37.62
CA GLU A 599 -18.90 5.01 38.48
C GLU A 599 -18.22 3.73 39.00
N GLY A 600 -17.00 3.42 38.52
CA GLY A 600 -16.27 2.19 38.86
C GLY A 600 -16.90 0.91 38.30
N ARG A 601 -17.85 1.00 37.35
CA ARG A 601 -18.51 -0.16 36.73
C ARG A 601 -17.74 -0.64 35.50
N PRO A 602 -17.77 -1.94 35.17
CA PRO A 602 -17.24 -2.43 33.90
C PRO A 602 -17.99 -1.80 32.71
N TYR A 603 -17.24 -1.46 31.67
CA TYR A 603 -17.77 -1.05 30.37
C TYR A 603 -17.43 -2.13 29.34
N GLN A 604 -18.45 -2.65 28.66
CA GLN A 604 -18.25 -3.54 27.51
C GLN A 604 -18.14 -2.68 26.25
N GLY A 605 -17.04 -2.84 25.52
CA GLY A 605 -16.79 -2.09 24.29
C GLY A 605 -17.69 -2.53 23.14
N TYR A 606 -17.47 -1.96 21.95
CA TYR A 606 -18.07 -2.51 20.73
C TYR A 606 -17.51 -3.91 20.47
N GLU A 607 -18.40 -4.89 20.36
CA GLU A 607 -18.07 -6.24 19.92
C GLU A 607 -18.62 -6.48 18.50
N PRO A 608 -17.81 -7.01 17.57
CA PRO A 608 -18.27 -7.39 16.24
C PRO A 608 -19.40 -8.44 16.30
N ILE A 609 -20.33 -8.37 15.36
CA ILE A 609 -21.54 -9.20 15.41
C ILE A 609 -21.28 -10.58 14.85
N TRP A 610 -20.53 -10.69 13.75
CA TRP A 610 -20.32 -11.94 13.02
C TRP A 610 -18.95 -12.57 13.34
N PHE A 611 -18.05 -11.79 13.94
CA PHE A 611 -16.74 -12.25 14.38
C PHE A 611 -16.60 -12.17 15.91
N THR A 612 -15.81 -13.06 16.50
CA THR A 612 -15.42 -13.05 17.91
C THR A 612 -13.91 -12.92 18.03
N LYS A 613 -13.42 -12.21 19.05
CA LYS A 613 -11.99 -11.99 19.24
C LYS A 613 -11.42 -13.02 20.20
N GLU A 614 -10.52 -13.85 19.69
CA GLU A 614 -9.86 -14.93 20.41
C GLU A 614 -8.32 -14.77 20.33
N THR A 615 -7.58 -15.69 20.95
CA THR A 615 -6.15 -15.87 20.70
C THR A 615 -5.98 -17.02 19.70
N ASP A 616 -5.16 -16.81 18.67
CA ASP A 616 -4.77 -17.84 17.71
C ASP A 616 -3.76 -18.82 18.35
N GLU A 617 -4.07 -20.11 18.31
CA GLU A 617 -3.29 -21.15 19.00
C GLU A 617 -1.90 -21.39 18.39
N ILE A 618 -1.68 -20.97 17.14
CA ILE A 618 -0.47 -21.28 16.36
C ILE A 618 0.50 -20.10 16.29
N THR A 619 -0.01 -18.87 16.18
CA THR A 619 0.80 -17.64 16.15
C THR A 619 0.84 -16.92 17.49
N GLY A 620 -0.06 -17.23 18.42
CA GLY A 620 -0.18 -16.58 19.74
C GLY A 620 -0.75 -15.16 19.71
N ASN A 621 -1.16 -14.65 18.54
CA ASN A 621 -1.70 -13.30 18.39
C ASN A 621 -3.22 -13.28 18.64
N PRO A 622 -3.82 -12.14 18.99
CA PRO A 622 -5.26 -11.95 18.88
C PRO A 622 -5.72 -12.18 17.43
N VAL A 623 -6.88 -12.79 17.24
CA VAL A 623 -7.50 -13.01 15.92
C VAL A 623 -9.03 -12.91 16.02
N HIS A 624 -9.66 -12.32 15.01
CA HIS A 624 -11.12 -12.35 14.86
C HIS A 624 -11.57 -13.61 14.10
N LYS A 625 -12.14 -14.60 14.80
CA LYS A 625 -12.73 -15.81 14.20
C LYS A 625 -14.20 -15.58 13.83
N PHE A 626 -14.66 -16.16 12.73
CA PHE A 626 -16.07 -16.11 12.32
C PHE A 626 -16.95 -17.00 13.21
N LYS A 627 -18.12 -16.50 13.64
CA LYS A 627 -19.06 -17.21 14.53
C LYS A 627 -19.89 -18.29 13.83
N GLY A 628 -19.88 -18.38 12.49
CA GLY A 628 -20.67 -19.34 11.71
C GLY A 628 -22.13 -18.92 11.43
N GLU A 629 -22.63 -17.87 12.08
CA GLU A 629 -24.07 -17.56 12.14
C GLU A 629 -24.62 -16.79 10.93
N TYR A 630 -23.80 -15.97 10.25
CA TYR A 630 -24.25 -15.03 9.22
C TYR A 630 -25.07 -15.67 8.10
N TRP A 631 -24.57 -16.78 7.52
CA TRP A 631 -25.24 -17.47 6.42
C TRP A 631 -26.60 -18.02 6.81
N LYS A 632 -26.80 -18.40 8.08
CA LYS A 632 -28.10 -18.81 8.61
C LYS A 632 -29.03 -17.61 8.80
N CYS A 633 -28.54 -16.50 9.34
CA CYS A 633 -29.31 -15.25 9.41
C CYS A 633 -29.75 -14.76 8.01
N LYS A 634 -28.94 -14.99 6.96
CA LYS A 634 -29.34 -14.75 5.57
C LYS A 634 -30.43 -15.72 5.08
N GLU A 635 -30.34 -17.01 5.39
CA GLU A 635 -31.37 -18.01 5.03
C GLU A 635 -32.71 -17.72 5.73
N ASP A 636 -32.68 -17.40 7.02
CA ASP A 636 -33.84 -17.02 7.85
C ASP A 636 -34.34 -15.58 7.57
N GLN A 637 -33.56 -14.75 6.85
CA GLN A 637 -33.72 -13.29 6.70
C GLN A 637 -33.85 -12.50 8.03
N ASP A 638 -33.24 -13.01 9.11
CA ASP A 638 -33.19 -12.35 10.42
C ASP A 638 -31.96 -11.43 10.55
N TRP A 639 -32.20 -10.15 10.32
CA TRP A 639 -31.20 -9.09 10.49
C TRP A 639 -31.35 -8.29 11.80
N SER A 640 -32.11 -8.79 12.78
CA SER A 640 -32.38 -8.10 14.06
C SER A 640 -31.14 -7.72 14.87
N ARG A 641 -30.01 -8.38 14.62
CA ARG A 641 -28.70 -8.12 15.25
C ARG A 641 -27.91 -6.97 14.61
N CYS A 642 -28.23 -6.56 13.38
CA CYS A 642 -27.44 -5.59 12.62
C CYS A 642 -27.62 -4.14 13.13
N PRO A 643 -26.55 -3.34 13.24
CA PRO A 643 -26.63 -1.94 13.62
C PRO A 643 -27.16 -1.06 12.47
N ASP A 644 -27.92 -0.03 12.84
CA ASP A 644 -28.26 1.07 11.95
C ASP A 644 -27.04 2.00 11.72
N ILE A 645 -26.30 1.76 10.63
CA ILE A 645 -25.09 2.51 10.25
C ILE A 645 -25.26 3.47 9.08
N TYR A 646 -26.29 3.29 8.23
CA TYR A 646 -26.54 4.13 7.05
C TYR A 646 -27.48 5.30 7.39
N LEU A 647 -28.20 5.91 6.42
CA LEU A 647 -29.05 7.09 6.65
C LEU A 647 -30.54 6.75 6.69
#